data_AF-A0A0A2B4F1-F1
#
_entry.id   AF-A0A0A2B4F1-F1
#
_cell.length_a   1.000
_cell.length_b   1.000
_cell.length_c   1.000
_cell.angle_alpha   90.00
_cell.angle_beta   90.00
_cell.angle_gamma   90.00
#
_symmetry.space_group_name_H-M   'P 1'
#
loop_
_entity.id
_entity.type
_entity.pdbx_description
1 polymer ?
#
loop_
_entity_poly.entity_id
_entity_poly.type
_entity_poly.pdbx_seq_one_letter_code
_entity_poly.pdbx_strand_id
1 'polypeptide(L)'
;MKSKLLIIPIILFNSLPILATIEDDLHQKCLKAADYSGCIKFNSKNKGFSFPNLFLRKKSNQNSSFKNKICTGKLIKNISKSIFPGVVVIKTKDSSGSGFVVGHFDGKTQIITNSHVIGVQKKVLISWEDGNEDIARVILNAGGRTEKTDLALLEVEGILGTVLPLKETAPEIGEDVIALGSPEGFDFSLTKGVISSMRDSANIIQTDTALNPGNSGGPLIDQFGCVVGVNTFKLEDSVGLNFAISSKVTSRFLSKYIPVKNLNTNKQRDVKNISDLQRAKNFVEFGGDDQKVILLSTLALLKKEDHEAYYVRALAKSNIGENNSALNDLNKALEMSPKNTKYLQTKGEIFSLLDQQIKAKEVFDYLIELDPKEANYFSYRGIANYFLWFKEGKKYGITREPAISDFKKAIELDPYNPKNYLLLGVANYSLVNPAKSIGFYDKAIKVDPSYSLAYLRRSRAKEYSRDVFGSKLDVLKFKELVPNSVIAPYKLATLEYGDKNYKLALEYLDQAILNLKNNHSPYPNDMLHRAVREIVLETPKIYDLYAFRGGINRASKNDGKSIIDYTAAIESIQNPQHRKDFEKLISFYEIRANSWYTMGDGNQACNDLLKSKKLSKDIEIEVSEHIENWFNYMCEDHSGNLFN
;
A
#
# COMPACT_ATOMS: atom_id res chain seq x y z
N MET A 1 45.99 -21.07 55.40
CA MET A 1 46.31 -22.51 55.25
C MET A 1 45.90 -22.91 53.83
N LYS A 2 46.77 -23.48 52.98
CA LYS A 2 46.96 -24.95 52.77
C LYS A 2 45.59 -25.68 52.71
N SER A 3 45.18 -26.40 51.66
CA SER A 3 45.99 -27.24 50.75
C SER A 3 45.32 -27.61 49.41
N LYS A 4 46.16 -27.80 48.36
CA LYS A 4 46.26 -28.91 47.36
C LYS A 4 44.95 -29.54 46.78
N LEU A 5 44.72 -29.72 45.48
CA LEU A 5 45.55 -30.02 44.28
C LEU A 5 45.99 -31.50 44.13
N LEU A 6 45.30 -32.23 43.23
CA LEU A 6 45.63 -33.49 42.52
C LEU A 6 44.63 -33.63 41.34
N ILE A 7 44.86 -34.24 40.17
CA ILE A 7 45.97 -34.51 39.22
C ILE A 7 45.32 -35.33 38.07
N ILE A 8 45.89 -35.32 36.85
CA ILE A 8 45.27 -35.73 35.57
C ILE A 8 46.17 -36.81 34.88
N PRO A 9 45.65 -37.98 34.41
CA PRO A 9 45.32 -38.14 32.96
C PRO A 9 44.29 -39.22 32.51
N ILE A 10 43.51 -38.86 31.46
CA ILE A 10 43.32 -39.54 30.15
C ILE A 10 43.06 -41.07 30.05
N ILE A 11 41.96 -41.44 29.35
CA ILE A 11 41.81 -42.42 28.22
C ILE A 11 40.32 -42.32 27.78
N LEU A 12 39.94 -41.59 26.72
CA LEU A 12 39.95 -41.88 25.27
C LEU A 12 38.67 -42.55 24.70
N PHE A 13 38.12 -41.89 23.66
CA PHE A 13 37.14 -42.30 22.63
C PHE A 13 35.59 -42.23 22.86
N ASN A 14 35.00 -41.37 22.01
CA ASN A 14 33.72 -41.44 21.27
C ASN A 14 32.43 -40.70 21.71
N SER A 15 31.91 -39.97 20.71
CA SER A 15 30.51 -39.51 20.45
C SER A 15 29.82 -38.47 21.35
N LEU A 16 29.59 -37.28 20.75
CA LEU A 16 28.41 -36.41 20.91
C LEU A 16 27.09 -37.23 20.70
N PRO A 17 25.90 -36.83 21.23
CA PRO A 17 25.39 -35.44 21.25
C PRO A 17 24.53 -34.99 22.45
N ILE A 18 24.59 -33.70 22.81
CA ILE A 18 23.60 -33.02 23.70
C ILE A 18 23.03 -31.73 23.07
N LEU A 19 23.46 -31.34 21.86
CA LEU A 19 23.00 -30.12 21.18
C LEU A 19 21.70 -30.26 20.37
N ALA A 20 21.13 -31.46 20.26
CA ALA A 20 20.01 -31.73 19.35
C ALA A 20 18.62 -31.37 19.91
N THR A 21 18.44 -31.25 21.23
CA THR A 21 17.10 -31.16 21.86
C THR A 21 16.53 -29.74 21.98
N ILE A 22 17.28 -28.71 21.58
CA ILE A 22 16.81 -27.30 21.59
C ILE A 22 16.49 -26.80 20.16
N GLU A 23 17.06 -27.41 19.12
CA GLU A 23 16.78 -27.01 17.72
C GLU A 23 15.39 -27.45 17.24
N ASP A 24 14.93 -28.66 17.63
CA ASP A 24 13.66 -29.22 17.11
C ASP A 24 12.39 -28.51 17.60
N ASP A 25 12.33 -28.02 18.85
CA ASP A 25 11.13 -27.34 19.37
C ASP A 25 10.92 -25.95 18.76
N LEU A 26 12.01 -25.26 18.38
CA LEU A 26 11.96 -24.04 17.58
C LEU A 26 11.60 -24.34 16.11
N HIS A 27 12.10 -25.44 15.54
CA HIS A 27 11.80 -25.80 14.15
C HIS A 27 10.34 -26.22 13.94
N GLN A 28 9.78 -27.01 14.86
CA GLN A 28 8.36 -27.39 14.86
C GLN A 28 7.41 -26.18 15.02
N LYS A 29 7.81 -25.16 15.81
CA LYS A 29 7.03 -23.93 15.98
C LYS A 29 7.01 -23.05 14.72
N CYS A 30 8.09 -22.98 13.93
CA CYS A 30 8.09 -22.29 12.63
C CYS A 30 7.17 -22.95 11.58
N LEU A 31 6.82 -24.25 11.70
CA LEU A 31 6.06 -24.98 10.66
C LEU A 31 4.53 -24.94 10.82
N LYS A 32 4.00 -24.45 11.94
CA LYS A 32 2.54 -24.39 12.20
C LYS A 32 1.93 -22.98 12.12
N ALA A 33 2.74 -21.93 11.96
CA ALA A 33 2.27 -20.58 11.73
C ALA A 33 2.27 -20.29 10.22
N ALA A 34 1.10 -20.01 9.63
CA ALA A 34 0.95 -19.66 8.22
C ALA A 34 1.32 -18.18 7.95
N ASP A 35 2.51 -17.77 8.39
CA ASP A 35 2.99 -16.39 8.32
C ASP A 35 4.45 -16.37 7.84
N TYR A 36 4.68 -16.00 6.58
CA TYR A 36 6.00 -16.07 5.92
C TYR A 36 6.88 -14.85 6.24
N SER A 37 6.99 -14.50 7.53
CA SER A 37 7.80 -13.38 8.02
C SER A 37 8.71 -13.78 9.20
N GLY A 38 9.92 -14.30 8.89
CA GLY A 38 11.07 -14.13 9.81
C GLY A 38 11.79 -15.35 10.41
N CYS A 39 11.64 -16.58 9.92
CA CYS A 39 12.51 -17.69 10.38
C CYS A 39 13.92 -17.61 9.74
N ILE A 40 14.89 -17.02 10.44
CA ILE A 40 16.32 -16.97 10.05
C ILE A 40 16.94 -18.37 10.17
N LYS A 41 17.61 -18.88 9.13
CA LYS A 41 18.38 -20.12 9.24
C LYS A 41 19.80 -19.83 9.73
N PHE A 42 20.16 -20.41 10.88
CA PHE A 42 21.54 -20.42 11.35
C PHE A 42 22.28 -21.60 10.69
N ASN A 43 23.36 -21.34 9.94
CA ASN A 43 24.13 -22.41 9.31
C ASN A 43 25.34 -22.80 10.19
N SER A 44 25.18 -23.90 10.93
CA SER A 44 26.18 -24.41 11.89
C SER A 44 27.55 -24.73 11.27
N LYS A 45 27.65 -24.95 9.96
CA LYS A 45 28.94 -25.21 9.28
C LYS A 45 29.75 -23.96 8.94
N ASN A 46 29.14 -22.77 8.86
CA ASN A 46 29.80 -21.55 8.35
C ASN A 46 29.78 -20.33 9.31
N LYS A 47 29.27 -20.47 10.55
CA LYS A 47 29.14 -19.36 11.52
C LYS A 47 28.52 -18.09 10.91
N GLY A 48 27.40 -18.24 10.21
CA GLY A 48 26.70 -17.13 9.57
C GLY A 48 25.19 -17.40 9.42
N PHE A 49 24.41 -16.31 9.49
CA PHE A 49 22.97 -16.32 9.25
C PHE A 49 22.67 -16.35 7.75
N SER A 50 21.69 -17.15 7.32
CA SER A 50 21.08 -17.03 5.99
C SER A 50 19.63 -16.55 6.07
N PHE A 51 19.33 -15.53 5.28
CA PHE A 51 17.98 -15.00 5.09
C PHE A 51 17.23 -15.87 4.06
N PRO A 52 15.96 -16.23 4.28
CA PRO A 52 15.14 -16.86 3.26
C PRO A 52 14.76 -15.84 2.18
N ASN A 53 15.23 -16.06 0.96
CA ASN A 53 14.81 -15.40 -0.29
C ASN A 53 14.58 -13.87 -0.27
N LEU A 54 15.38 -13.10 0.48
CA LEU A 54 15.87 -11.86 -0.15
C LEU A 54 16.65 -12.27 -1.40
N PHE A 55 16.55 -11.48 -2.47
CA PHE A 55 17.44 -11.60 -3.63
C PHE A 55 18.89 -11.48 -3.14
N LEU A 56 19.52 -12.63 -2.88
CA LEU A 56 20.93 -12.72 -2.56
C LEU A 56 21.64 -12.26 -3.81
N ARG A 57 22.06 -10.99 -3.76
CA ARG A 57 22.95 -10.34 -4.71
C ARG A 57 24.09 -11.31 -5.01
N LYS A 58 23.95 -12.09 -6.09
CA LYS A 58 25.11 -12.64 -6.79
C LYS A 58 26.03 -11.45 -6.94
N LYS A 59 27.29 -11.58 -6.50
CA LYS A 59 28.33 -10.62 -6.82
C LYS A 59 28.54 -10.67 -8.34
N SER A 60 27.63 -10.07 -9.10
CA SER A 60 27.96 -9.49 -10.37
C SER A 60 29.06 -8.47 -10.06
N ASN A 61 30.19 -8.60 -10.73
CA ASN A 61 31.28 -7.65 -10.62
C ASN A 61 30.80 -6.31 -11.21
N GLN A 62 30.17 -5.47 -10.37
CA GLN A 62 29.66 -4.15 -10.79
C GLN A 62 30.77 -3.18 -11.26
N ASN A 63 32.04 -3.60 -11.24
CA ASN A 63 33.19 -2.88 -11.78
C ASN A 63 33.72 -3.47 -13.12
N SER A 64 33.02 -4.39 -13.82
CA SER A 64 33.61 -5.07 -14.99
C SER A 64 32.75 -5.32 -16.24
N SER A 65 31.62 -4.62 -16.46
CA SER A 65 30.78 -4.83 -17.68
C SER A 65 30.50 -3.60 -18.56
N PHE A 66 30.62 -2.36 -18.07
CA PHE A 66 30.26 -1.13 -18.83
C PHE A 66 31.27 -0.71 -19.92
N LYS A 67 31.97 -1.67 -20.56
CA LYS A 67 32.92 -1.44 -21.67
C LYS A 67 32.46 -2.01 -23.02
N ASN A 68 31.19 -2.39 -23.15
CA ASN A 68 30.65 -2.82 -24.45
C ASN A 68 30.53 -1.61 -25.39
N LYS A 69 31.39 -1.58 -26.42
CA LYS A 69 31.39 -0.61 -27.51
C LYS A 69 30.22 -0.88 -28.49
N ILE A 70 29.02 -0.52 -28.06
CA ILE A 70 27.79 -0.53 -28.87
C ILE A 70 27.89 0.54 -29.97
N CYS A 71 27.25 0.33 -31.13
CA CYS A 71 27.21 1.25 -32.26
C CYS A 71 28.62 1.66 -32.76
N THR A 72 29.47 0.67 -33.03
CA THR A 72 30.86 0.89 -33.52
C THR A 72 31.15 0.24 -34.88
N GLY A 73 30.11 -0.04 -35.67
CA GLY A 73 30.23 -0.73 -36.97
C GLY A 73 30.69 -2.19 -36.87
N LYS A 74 30.66 -2.78 -35.68
CA LYS A 74 30.98 -4.19 -35.43
C LYS A 74 29.75 -4.93 -34.93
N LEU A 75 29.49 -6.09 -35.54
CA LEU A 75 28.40 -7.01 -35.18
C LEU A 75 28.42 -7.35 -33.68
N ILE A 76 27.28 -7.16 -33.01
CA ILE A 76 27.12 -7.52 -31.59
C ILE A 76 26.82 -9.02 -31.47
N LYS A 77 27.80 -9.79 -30.97
CA LYS A 77 27.67 -11.25 -30.78
C LYS A 77 26.61 -11.69 -29.76
N ASN A 78 26.29 -10.84 -28.78
CA ASN A 78 25.29 -11.12 -27.76
C ASN A 78 24.52 -9.83 -27.47
N ILE A 79 23.38 -9.68 -28.13
CA ILE A 79 22.57 -8.47 -28.14
C ILE A 79 21.89 -8.28 -26.78
N SER A 80 21.26 -9.31 -26.22
CA SER A 80 20.61 -9.23 -24.90
C SER A 80 21.55 -8.71 -23.82
N LYS A 81 22.73 -9.33 -23.65
CA LYS A 81 23.74 -8.91 -22.66
C LYS A 81 24.33 -7.51 -22.90
N SER A 82 24.25 -7.00 -24.13
CA SER A 82 24.81 -5.69 -24.48
C SER A 82 23.79 -4.56 -24.45
N ILE A 83 22.53 -4.84 -24.78
CA ILE A 83 21.48 -3.85 -25.02
C ILE A 83 20.45 -3.80 -23.89
N PHE A 84 20.02 -4.93 -23.32
CA PHE A 84 18.99 -4.92 -22.27
C PHE A 84 19.35 -4.09 -21.03
N PRO A 85 20.60 -3.99 -20.56
CA PRO A 85 20.98 -3.06 -19.48
C PRO A 85 20.79 -1.56 -19.81
N GLY A 86 20.42 -1.23 -21.05
CA GLY A 86 20.03 0.10 -21.51
C GLY A 86 18.53 0.25 -21.83
N VAL A 87 17.73 -0.81 -21.67
CA VAL A 87 16.27 -0.82 -21.87
C VAL A 87 15.59 -0.91 -20.50
N VAL A 88 14.47 -0.22 -20.34
CA VAL A 88 13.65 -0.25 -19.13
C VAL A 88 12.19 -0.57 -19.45
N VAL A 89 11.53 -1.24 -18.52
CA VAL A 89 10.07 -1.33 -18.47
C VAL A 89 9.54 -0.07 -17.81
N ILE A 90 8.46 0.50 -18.34
CA ILE A 90 7.77 1.66 -17.78
C ILE A 90 6.38 1.21 -17.36
N LYS A 91 6.03 1.48 -16.11
CA LYS A 91 4.72 1.17 -15.52
C LYS A 91 4.05 2.49 -15.13
N THR A 92 2.86 2.73 -15.67
CA THR A 92 1.95 3.77 -15.18
C THR A 92 0.80 3.11 -14.42
N LYS A 93 -0.23 3.89 -14.09
CA LYS A 93 -1.46 3.35 -13.48
C LYS A 93 -2.33 2.62 -14.51
N ASP A 94 -2.28 3.05 -15.76
CA ASP A 94 -3.27 2.73 -16.79
C ASP A 94 -2.64 2.05 -18.03
N SER A 95 -1.30 1.91 -18.05
CA SER A 95 -0.52 1.38 -19.17
C SER A 95 0.84 0.83 -18.73
N SER A 96 1.43 -0.03 -19.57
CA SER A 96 2.85 -0.37 -19.53
C SER A 96 3.48 -0.23 -20.91
N GLY A 97 4.80 -0.09 -20.95
CA GLY A 97 5.58 0.01 -22.17
C GLY A 97 7.06 -0.13 -21.89
N SER A 98 7.89 0.15 -22.89
CA SER A 98 9.35 0.18 -22.76
C SER A 98 9.91 1.58 -22.94
N GLY A 99 11.14 1.77 -22.51
CA GLY A 99 11.97 2.94 -22.83
C GLY A 99 13.44 2.54 -22.89
N PHE A 100 14.31 3.45 -23.28
CA PHE A 100 15.75 3.19 -23.29
C PHE A 100 16.60 4.44 -23.00
N VAL A 101 17.80 4.19 -22.48
CA VAL A 101 18.75 5.22 -22.06
C VAL A 101 19.43 5.87 -23.28
N VAL A 102 19.26 7.19 -23.41
CA VAL A 102 19.85 8.00 -24.51
C VAL A 102 21.07 8.82 -24.07
N GLY A 103 21.32 8.90 -22.76
CA GLY A 103 22.50 9.56 -22.20
C GLY A 103 22.41 9.74 -20.68
N HIS A 104 23.42 10.39 -20.11
CA HIS A 104 23.38 10.88 -18.74
C HIS A 104 23.66 12.38 -18.71
N PHE A 105 22.95 13.11 -17.86
CA PHE A 105 23.07 14.56 -17.70
C PHE A 105 22.99 14.92 -16.22
N ASP A 106 23.92 15.74 -15.72
CA ASP A 106 24.03 16.19 -14.32
C ASP A 106 23.87 15.08 -13.26
N GLY A 107 24.46 13.90 -13.52
CA GLY A 107 24.40 12.74 -12.62
C GLY A 107 23.20 11.80 -12.85
N LYS A 108 22.30 12.13 -13.77
CA LYS A 108 20.99 11.49 -13.94
C LYS A 108 20.87 10.76 -15.28
N THR A 109 20.16 9.65 -15.30
CA THR A 109 19.89 8.89 -16.54
C THR A 109 18.74 9.52 -17.31
N GLN A 110 18.94 9.76 -18.60
CA GLN A 110 17.93 10.28 -19.52
C GLN A 110 17.39 9.13 -20.37
N ILE A 111 16.06 8.94 -20.37
CA ILE A 111 15.37 7.80 -20.99
C ILE A 111 14.31 8.33 -21.96
N ILE A 112 14.25 7.78 -23.17
CA ILE A 112 13.19 8.08 -24.15
C ILE A 112 12.18 6.93 -24.20
N THR A 113 10.91 7.28 -24.48
CA THR A 113 9.77 6.38 -24.66
C THR A 113 8.67 7.09 -25.47
N ASN A 114 7.50 6.49 -25.63
CA ASN A 114 6.34 7.11 -26.25
C ASN A 114 5.55 8.04 -25.32
N SER A 115 4.80 8.98 -25.92
CA SER A 115 3.85 9.83 -25.20
C SER A 115 2.67 9.01 -24.67
N HIS A 116 2.15 8.06 -25.46
CA HIS A 116 0.97 7.28 -25.09
C HIS A 116 1.26 6.32 -23.92
N VAL A 117 2.50 5.82 -23.81
CA VAL A 117 2.95 5.04 -22.65
C VAL A 117 2.92 5.88 -21.37
N ILE A 118 3.22 7.18 -21.45
CA ILE A 118 3.33 8.10 -20.29
C ILE A 118 2.04 8.85 -19.94
N GLY A 119 1.06 8.88 -20.84
CA GLY A 119 -0.26 9.48 -20.59
C GLY A 119 -0.18 10.91 -20.05
N VAL A 120 -0.82 11.13 -18.90
CA VAL A 120 -0.84 12.42 -18.16
C VAL A 120 0.03 12.41 -16.91
N GLN A 121 0.78 11.34 -16.67
CA GLN A 121 1.56 11.17 -15.44
C GLN A 121 2.80 12.09 -15.41
N LYS A 122 3.15 12.60 -14.23
CA LYS A 122 4.34 13.46 -14.01
C LYS A 122 5.57 12.68 -13.51
N LYS A 123 5.32 11.52 -12.91
CA LYS A 123 6.32 10.53 -12.47
C LYS A 123 5.80 9.14 -12.81
N VAL A 124 6.70 8.22 -13.10
CA VAL A 124 6.39 6.81 -13.43
C VAL A 124 7.37 5.87 -12.74
N LEU A 125 6.94 4.64 -12.50
CA LEU A 125 7.83 3.57 -12.02
C LEU A 125 8.54 2.95 -13.22
N ILE A 126 9.86 2.77 -13.13
CA ILE A 126 10.64 2.07 -14.16
C ILE A 126 11.33 0.83 -13.60
N SER A 127 11.31 -0.28 -14.33
CA SER A 127 12.01 -1.52 -13.98
C SER A 127 13.17 -1.78 -14.92
N TRP A 128 14.33 -2.13 -14.36
CA TRP A 128 15.57 -2.47 -15.06
C TRP A 128 15.66 -3.98 -15.35
N GLU A 129 16.54 -4.38 -16.26
CA GLU A 129 16.77 -5.81 -16.61
C GLU A 129 17.19 -6.67 -15.41
N ASP A 130 17.91 -6.12 -14.44
CA ASP A 130 18.31 -6.84 -13.23
C ASP A 130 17.21 -6.91 -12.14
N GLY A 131 15.99 -6.47 -12.46
CA GLY A 131 14.84 -6.44 -11.55
C GLY A 131 14.86 -5.29 -10.54
N ASN A 132 15.88 -4.42 -10.55
CA ASN A 132 15.80 -3.16 -9.81
C ASN A 132 14.70 -2.28 -10.40
N GLU A 133 14.21 -1.33 -9.60
CA GLU A 133 13.33 -0.27 -10.10
C GLU A 133 13.76 1.08 -9.53
N ASP A 134 13.40 2.14 -10.24
CA ASP A 134 13.57 3.53 -9.83
C ASP A 134 12.31 4.34 -10.20
N ILE A 135 12.19 5.54 -9.63
CA ILE A 135 11.17 6.51 -10.01
C ILE A 135 11.75 7.45 -11.06
N ALA A 136 11.09 7.55 -12.21
CA ALA A 136 11.43 8.48 -13.28
C ALA A 136 10.52 9.72 -13.25
N ARG A 137 11.09 10.91 -13.43
CA ARG A 137 10.37 12.17 -13.61
C ARG A 137 10.15 12.42 -15.10
N VAL A 138 8.94 12.78 -15.50
CA VAL A 138 8.65 13.18 -16.88
C VAL A 138 9.16 14.62 -17.09
N ILE A 139 10.18 14.79 -17.92
CA ILE A 139 10.77 16.09 -18.27
C ILE A 139 9.98 16.74 -19.40
N LEU A 140 9.62 15.94 -20.40
CA LEU A 140 8.90 16.39 -21.57
C LEU A 140 7.95 15.29 -22.04
N ASN A 141 6.75 15.69 -22.42
CA ASN A 141 5.80 14.85 -23.13
C ASN A 141 5.26 15.65 -24.32
N ALA A 142 5.47 15.18 -25.56
CA ALA A 142 4.96 15.85 -26.76
C ALA A 142 3.45 15.59 -27.02
N GLY A 143 2.80 14.76 -26.21
CA GLY A 143 1.35 14.64 -26.15
C GLY A 143 0.70 13.80 -27.25
N GLY A 144 1.48 13.12 -28.10
CA GLY A 144 1.00 12.00 -28.93
C GLY A 144 -0.07 12.33 -29.97
N ARG A 145 -0.32 13.62 -30.27
CA ARG A 145 -1.40 14.06 -31.17
C ARG A 145 -1.21 13.64 -32.63
N THR A 146 0.02 13.30 -32.98
CA THR A 146 0.47 12.73 -34.25
C THR A 146 1.61 11.75 -33.98
N GLU A 147 1.87 10.84 -34.90
CA GLU A 147 2.93 9.81 -34.83
C GLU A 147 4.31 10.41 -34.45
N LYS A 148 4.70 11.55 -35.04
CA LYS A 148 5.98 12.24 -34.75
C LYS A 148 6.05 12.89 -33.36
N THR A 149 4.90 13.09 -32.72
CA THR A 149 4.78 13.69 -31.37
C THR A 149 4.55 12.64 -30.29
N ASP A 150 4.58 11.36 -30.64
CA ASP A 150 4.48 10.25 -29.68
C ASP A 150 5.85 9.95 -29.04
N LEU A 151 6.46 10.98 -28.45
CA LEU A 151 7.72 10.89 -27.70
C LEU A 151 7.61 11.57 -26.34
N ALA A 152 8.22 10.96 -25.33
CA ALA A 152 8.44 11.51 -24.01
C ALA A 152 9.89 11.33 -23.56
N LEU A 153 10.41 12.31 -22.80
CA LEU A 153 11.72 12.27 -22.15
C LEU A 153 11.52 12.14 -20.64
N LEU A 154 12.15 11.13 -20.07
CA LEU A 154 12.18 10.84 -18.65
C LEU A 154 13.58 11.04 -18.07
N GLU A 155 13.65 11.46 -16.82
CA GLU A 155 14.87 11.61 -16.04
C GLU A 155 14.82 10.74 -14.78
N VAL A 156 15.87 9.98 -14.54
CA VAL A 156 15.98 9.08 -13.39
C VAL A 156 17.15 9.48 -12.50
N GLU A 157 16.83 9.82 -11.26
CA GLU A 157 17.78 9.97 -10.17
C GLU A 157 17.96 8.62 -9.44
N GLY A 158 18.72 7.70 -10.06
CA GLY A 158 18.89 6.34 -9.58
C GLY A 158 20.00 5.60 -10.31
N ILE A 159 19.68 4.45 -10.88
CA ILE A 159 20.65 3.61 -11.60
C ILE A 159 21.11 4.27 -12.91
N LEU A 160 22.41 4.09 -13.20
CA LEU A 160 23.04 4.49 -14.46
C LEU A 160 23.00 3.31 -15.44
N GLY A 161 21.95 3.24 -16.25
CA GLY A 161 21.82 2.23 -17.31
C GLY A 161 22.78 2.47 -18.49
N THR A 162 22.94 1.46 -19.34
CA THR A 162 23.82 1.53 -20.52
C THR A 162 23.23 2.44 -21.60
N VAL A 163 23.95 3.47 -22.05
CA VAL A 163 23.49 4.33 -23.15
C VAL A 163 23.42 3.54 -24.45
N LEU A 164 22.26 3.59 -25.12
CA LEU A 164 22.04 3.07 -26.47
C LEU A 164 22.14 4.21 -27.50
N PRO A 165 23.21 4.27 -28.32
CA PRO A 165 23.43 5.39 -29.23
C PRO A 165 22.39 5.45 -30.36
N LEU A 166 21.80 6.62 -30.58
CA LEU A 166 20.98 6.92 -31.76
C LEU A 166 21.86 6.96 -33.02
N LYS A 167 21.44 6.27 -34.09
CA LYS A 167 22.11 6.28 -35.40
C LYS A 167 22.03 7.67 -36.02
N GLU A 168 23.18 8.24 -36.39
CA GLU A 168 23.28 9.59 -36.98
C GLU A 168 22.79 9.64 -38.43
N THR A 169 23.05 8.57 -39.21
CA THR A 169 22.57 8.40 -40.56
C THR A 169 21.16 7.83 -40.59
N ALA A 170 20.37 8.18 -41.61
CA ALA A 170 19.11 7.50 -41.87
C ALA A 170 19.40 6.02 -42.24
N PRO A 171 18.61 5.06 -41.75
CA PRO A 171 18.77 3.66 -42.11
C PRO A 171 18.24 3.40 -43.53
N GLU A 172 18.67 2.29 -44.12
CA GLU A 172 18.32 1.92 -45.50
C GLU A 172 17.16 0.91 -45.57
N ILE A 173 16.41 0.93 -46.67
CA ILE A 173 15.35 -0.06 -46.91
C ILE A 173 16.02 -1.42 -47.18
N GLY A 174 15.55 -2.47 -46.50
CA GLY A 174 16.18 -3.78 -46.47
C GLY A 174 17.21 -3.97 -45.36
N GLU A 175 17.52 -2.96 -44.55
CA GLU A 175 18.41 -3.13 -43.39
C GLU A 175 17.76 -4.01 -42.31
N ASP A 176 18.52 -5.01 -41.84
CA ASP A 176 18.17 -5.89 -40.71
C ASP A 176 18.01 -5.06 -39.42
N VAL A 177 16.84 -5.15 -38.80
CA VAL A 177 16.51 -4.43 -37.57
C VAL A 177 15.90 -5.34 -36.51
N ILE A 178 16.03 -4.90 -35.26
CA ILE A 178 15.66 -5.66 -34.07
C ILE A 178 14.90 -4.73 -33.11
N ALA A 179 13.65 -5.06 -32.78
CA ALA A 179 12.88 -4.37 -31.75
C ALA A 179 13.08 -5.06 -30.39
N LEU A 180 13.26 -4.27 -29.33
CA LEU A 180 13.42 -4.75 -27.96
C LEU A 180 12.41 -4.07 -27.02
N GLY A 181 11.98 -4.81 -26.00
CA GLY A 181 11.11 -4.31 -24.94
C GLY A 181 10.58 -5.42 -24.05
N SER A 182 9.93 -5.05 -22.93
CA SER A 182 9.28 -5.99 -22.01
C SER A 182 8.06 -5.37 -21.32
N PRO A 183 6.81 -5.75 -21.66
CA PRO A 183 5.64 -5.45 -20.84
C PRO A 183 5.56 -6.36 -19.60
N GLU A 184 4.70 -5.96 -18.66
CA GLU A 184 3.90 -6.83 -17.78
C GLU A 184 4.43 -8.26 -17.54
N GLY A 185 5.32 -8.40 -16.55
CA GLY A 185 5.49 -9.65 -15.80
C GLY A 185 6.66 -10.56 -16.16
N PHE A 186 7.34 -10.41 -17.31
CA PHE A 186 8.35 -11.38 -17.77
C PHE A 186 9.58 -10.80 -18.48
N ASP A 187 10.48 -11.71 -18.87
CA ASP A 187 11.79 -11.49 -19.50
C ASP A 187 11.74 -10.66 -20.80
N PHE A 188 12.80 -9.88 -21.02
CA PHE A 188 12.92 -8.96 -22.15
C PHE A 188 12.82 -9.69 -23.49
N SER A 189 11.90 -9.22 -24.34
CA SER A 189 11.67 -9.75 -25.67
C SER A 189 12.58 -9.11 -26.71
N LEU A 190 12.85 -9.87 -27.78
CA LEU A 190 13.63 -9.43 -28.92
C LEU A 190 13.01 -10.01 -30.19
N THR A 191 12.61 -9.15 -31.12
CA THR A 191 12.02 -9.55 -32.41
C THR A 191 12.88 -8.98 -33.53
N LYS A 192 13.13 -9.77 -34.58
CA LYS A 192 13.93 -9.36 -35.75
C LYS A 192 13.03 -9.23 -36.98
N GLY A 193 13.34 -8.28 -37.84
CA GLY A 193 12.79 -8.13 -39.18
C GLY A 193 13.67 -7.17 -39.99
N VAL A 194 13.08 -6.48 -40.97
CA VAL A 194 13.76 -5.52 -41.85
C VAL A 194 13.01 -4.19 -41.92
N ILE A 195 13.70 -3.14 -42.37
CA ILE A 195 13.04 -1.89 -42.76
C ILE A 195 12.39 -2.09 -44.13
N SER A 196 11.07 -2.13 -44.17
CA SER A 196 10.29 -2.36 -45.40
C SER A 196 9.97 -1.07 -46.16
N SER A 197 9.95 0.09 -45.47
CA SER A 197 9.82 1.40 -46.13
C SER A 197 10.23 2.56 -45.22
N MET A 198 10.51 3.72 -45.82
CA MET A 198 10.74 4.98 -45.11
C MET A 198 9.64 5.98 -45.50
N ARG A 199 8.85 6.41 -44.52
CA ARG A 199 7.70 7.31 -44.72
C ARG A 199 8.00 8.73 -44.23
N ASP A 200 7.24 9.68 -44.76
CA ASP A 200 7.24 11.09 -44.35
C ASP A 200 8.67 11.67 -44.27
N SER A 201 9.35 11.79 -45.41
CA SER A 201 10.73 12.33 -45.48
C SER A 201 11.73 11.68 -44.50
N ALA A 202 11.61 10.36 -44.31
CA ALA A 202 12.36 9.54 -43.36
C ALA A 202 12.16 9.92 -41.86
N ASN A 203 10.99 10.45 -41.51
CA ASN A 203 10.59 10.72 -40.12
C ASN A 203 9.99 9.47 -39.46
N ILE A 204 9.34 8.60 -40.24
CA ILE A 204 8.72 7.35 -39.77
C ILE A 204 9.35 6.17 -40.51
N ILE A 205 9.78 5.15 -39.77
CA ILE A 205 10.27 3.87 -40.26
C ILE A 205 9.09 2.90 -40.32
N GLN A 206 8.92 2.20 -41.44
CA GLN A 206 8.05 1.05 -41.56
C GLN A 206 8.88 -0.23 -41.51
N THR A 207 8.46 -1.20 -40.70
CA THR A 207 9.13 -2.49 -40.53
C THR A 207 8.11 -3.62 -40.44
N ASP A 208 8.51 -4.81 -40.88
CA ASP A 208 7.77 -6.06 -40.66
C ASP A 208 8.06 -6.69 -39.28
N THR A 209 9.04 -6.15 -38.54
CA THR A 209 9.43 -6.58 -37.21
C THR A 209 8.22 -6.58 -36.27
N ALA A 210 7.94 -7.71 -35.63
CA ALA A 210 6.75 -7.90 -34.81
C ALA A 210 6.75 -6.98 -33.58
N LEU A 211 5.95 -5.90 -33.64
CA LEU A 211 5.66 -5.07 -32.48
C LEU A 211 4.40 -5.59 -31.77
N ASN A 212 4.61 -6.08 -30.55
CA ASN A 212 3.57 -6.46 -29.62
C ASN A 212 3.42 -5.35 -28.56
N PRO A 213 2.27 -5.28 -27.84
CA PRO A 213 2.15 -4.47 -26.63
C PRO A 213 3.38 -4.64 -25.74
N GLY A 214 3.93 -3.53 -25.23
CA GLY A 214 5.15 -3.53 -24.41
C GLY A 214 6.46 -3.28 -25.15
N ASN A 215 6.55 -3.56 -26.45
CA ASN A 215 7.71 -3.11 -27.25
C ASN A 215 7.60 -1.62 -27.61
N SER A 216 6.40 -1.04 -27.55
CA SER A 216 6.14 0.41 -27.67
C SER A 216 7.00 1.22 -26.70
N GLY A 217 7.67 2.24 -27.22
CA GLY A 217 8.63 3.10 -26.53
C GLY A 217 10.03 2.50 -26.42
N GLY A 218 10.18 1.19 -26.65
CA GLY A 218 11.47 0.50 -26.72
C GLY A 218 12.24 0.84 -28.01
N PRO A 219 13.53 0.50 -28.06
CA PRO A 219 14.37 0.78 -29.21
C PRO A 219 14.11 -0.20 -30.37
N LEU A 220 14.19 0.33 -31.60
CA LEU A 220 14.49 -0.41 -32.81
C LEU A 220 15.99 -0.21 -33.10
N ILE A 221 16.78 -1.28 -33.15
CA ILE A 221 18.24 -1.23 -33.36
C ILE A 221 18.65 -1.92 -34.66
N ASP A 222 19.82 -1.55 -35.19
CA ASP A 222 20.52 -2.34 -36.21
C ASP A 222 21.43 -3.43 -35.60
N GLN A 223 22.02 -4.26 -36.45
CA GLN A 223 22.96 -5.33 -36.09
C GLN A 223 24.24 -4.87 -35.36
N PHE A 224 24.52 -3.57 -35.34
CA PHE A 224 25.64 -2.94 -34.62
C PHE A 224 25.21 -2.35 -33.27
N GLY A 225 23.91 -2.42 -32.95
CA GLY A 225 23.31 -1.85 -31.75
C GLY A 225 23.10 -0.34 -31.79
N CYS A 226 23.17 0.29 -32.97
CA CYS A 226 22.73 1.67 -33.12
C CYS A 226 21.19 1.69 -33.14
N VAL A 227 20.57 2.58 -32.35
CA VAL A 227 19.13 2.78 -32.35
C VAL A 227 18.73 3.53 -33.62
N VAL A 228 17.99 2.87 -34.50
CA VAL A 228 17.43 3.45 -35.73
C VAL A 228 16.10 4.15 -35.48
N GLY A 229 15.36 3.77 -34.43
CA GLY A 229 14.11 4.42 -34.06
C GLY A 229 13.52 3.99 -32.72
N VAL A 230 12.38 4.60 -32.36
CA VAL A 230 11.56 4.28 -31.19
C VAL A 230 10.29 3.58 -31.67
N ASN A 231 10.08 2.32 -31.25
CA ASN A 231 8.86 1.57 -31.58
C ASN A 231 7.63 2.35 -31.10
N THR A 232 6.54 2.41 -31.87
CA THR A 232 5.34 3.18 -31.47
C THR A 232 4.05 2.40 -31.75
N PHE A 233 3.64 2.29 -33.03
CA PHE A 233 2.32 1.81 -33.42
C PHE A 233 2.36 0.67 -34.43
N LYS A 234 1.25 -0.05 -34.48
CA LYS A 234 0.92 -1.10 -35.45
C LYS A 234 -0.42 -0.71 -36.09
N LEU A 235 -0.61 -0.99 -37.38
CA LEU A 235 -1.95 -0.89 -37.98
C LEU A 235 -2.77 -2.13 -37.58
N GLU A 236 -3.93 -1.95 -36.96
CA GLU A 236 -4.74 -3.08 -36.45
C GLU A 236 -5.19 -4.03 -37.58
N ASP A 237 -5.55 -3.48 -38.74
CA ASP A 237 -5.99 -4.22 -39.94
C ASP A 237 -4.84 -4.62 -40.90
N SER A 238 -3.58 -4.70 -40.44
CA SER A 238 -2.46 -5.09 -41.32
C SER A 238 -1.44 -6.02 -40.66
N VAL A 239 -1.29 -7.21 -41.25
CA VAL A 239 -0.27 -8.18 -40.86
C VAL A 239 1.09 -7.72 -41.39
N GLY A 240 2.10 -7.64 -40.52
CA GLY A 240 3.47 -7.26 -40.91
C GLY A 240 3.68 -5.77 -41.19
N LEU A 241 2.78 -4.88 -40.74
CA LEU A 241 2.90 -3.44 -40.94
C LEU A 241 3.04 -2.71 -39.59
N ASN A 242 4.29 -2.54 -39.15
CA ASN A 242 4.65 -1.93 -37.87
C ASN A 242 5.51 -0.68 -38.08
N PHE A 243 5.52 0.23 -37.11
CA PHE A 243 6.13 1.56 -37.27
C PHE A 243 6.98 2.01 -36.08
N ALA A 244 8.05 2.75 -36.40
CA ALA A 244 8.94 3.38 -35.43
C ALA A 244 9.24 4.84 -35.79
N ILE A 245 9.36 5.70 -34.79
CA ILE A 245 9.78 7.11 -34.94
C ILE A 245 11.29 7.14 -35.16
N SER A 246 11.77 7.72 -36.26
CA SER A 246 13.19 7.58 -36.64
C SER A 246 14.16 8.29 -35.67
N SER A 247 15.41 7.79 -35.61
CA SER A 247 16.50 8.39 -34.82
C SER A 247 16.69 9.88 -35.13
N LYS A 248 16.45 10.30 -36.38
CA LYS A 248 16.44 11.69 -36.85
C LYS A 248 15.39 12.55 -36.12
N VAL A 249 14.18 12.05 -35.93
CA VAL A 249 13.12 12.77 -35.17
C VAL A 249 13.45 12.77 -33.68
N THR A 250 13.88 11.63 -33.16
CA THR A 250 14.27 11.42 -31.75
C THR A 250 15.41 12.36 -31.34
N SER A 251 16.47 12.47 -32.15
CA SER A 251 17.59 13.39 -31.94
C SER A 251 17.16 14.86 -31.93
N ARG A 252 16.25 15.26 -32.85
CA ARG A 252 15.69 16.62 -32.89
C ARG A 252 14.80 16.95 -31.68
N PHE A 253 14.09 15.95 -31.16
CA PHE A 253 13.29 16.08 -29.95
C PHE A 253 14.19 16.29 -28.72
N LEU A 254 15.21 15.44 -28.57
CA LEU A 254 16.17 15.51 -27.47
C LEU A 254 17.07 16.76 -27.50
N SER A 255 17.49 17.22 -28.68
CA SER A 255 18.41 18.36 -28.82
C SER A 255 17.85 19.70 -28.29
N LYS A 256 16.54 19.77 -28.00
CA LYS A 256 15.90 20.92 -27.34
C LYS A 256 16.20 21.01 -25.84
N TYR A 257 16.66 19.92 -25.21
CA TYR A 257 16.84 19.81 -23.76
C TYR A 257 18.20 19.24 -23.36
N ILE A 258 18.72 18.26 -24.10
CA ILE A 258 20.03 17.66 -23.86
C ILE A 258 21.01 18.25 -24.90
N PRO A 259 22.12 18.87 -24.48
CA PRO A 259 23.16 19.32 -25.41
C PRO A 259 23.66 18.15 -26.26
N VAL A 260 23.70 18.29 -27.59
CA VAL A 260 23.99 17.19 -28.53
C VAL A 260 25.30 16.45 -28.20
N LYS A 261 26.31 17.16 -27.67
CA LYS A 261 27.58 16.59 -27.18
C LYS A 261 27.47 15.54 -26.05
N ASN A 262 26.30 15.45 -25.39
CA ASN A 262 25.99 14.53 -24.29
C ASN A 262 25.01 13.42 -24.72
N LEU A 263 24.43 13.50 -25.93
CA LEU A 263 23.72 12.38 -26.55
C LEU A 263 24.72 11.31 -26.95
N ASN A 264 24.31 10.04 -26.91
CA ASN A 264 25.14 8.88 -27.30
C ASN A 264 26.42 8.67 -26.46
N THR A 265 26.70 9.47 -25.42
CA THR A 265 27.96 9.38 -24.67
C THR A 265 27.87 8.50 -23.42
N ASN A 266 28.55 7.35 -23.44
CA ASN A 266 28.91 6.57 -22.23
C ASN A 266 30.03 7.23 -21.38
N LYS A 267 30.30 8.54 -21.53
CA LYS A 267 31.37 9.23 -20.78
C LYS A 267 30.87 9.61 -19.38
N GLN A 268 31.19 8.80 -18.39
CA GLN A 268 31.00 9.07 -16.95
C GLN A 268 31.89 10.23 -16.43
N ARG A 269 31.94 11.38 -17.11
CA ARG A 269 32.59 12.58 -16.55
C ARG A 269 31.64 13.17 -15.50
N ASP A 270 32.09 13.15 -14.25
CA ASP A 270 31.46 13.77 -13.08
C ASP A 270 30.02 13.32 -12.76
N VAL A 271 29.68 12.08 -13.12
CA VAL A 271 28.41 11.46 -12.76
C VAL A 271 28.44 11.04 -11.28
N LYS A 272 27.87 11.88 -10.41
CA LYS A 272 27.77 11.63 -8.97
C LYS A 272 26.90 10.40 -8.69
N ASN A 273 27.51 9.31 -8.21
CA ASN A 273 26.78 8.10 -7.82
C ASN A 273 25.66 8.44 -6.83
N ILE A 274 24.41 8.20 -7.23
CA ILE A 274 23.23 8.48 -6.43
C ILE A 274 23.14 7.44 -5.31
N SER A 275 22.91 7.91 -4.08
CA SER A 275 22.88 7.04 -2.91
C SER A 275 21.58 6.22 -2.87
N ASP A 276 21.63 5.03 -2.26
CA ASP A 276 20.41 4.24 -2.03
C ASP A 276 19.40 5.00 -1.15
N LEU A 277 19.90 5.91 -0.29
CA LEU A 277 19.05 6.84 0.46
C LEU A 277 18.26 7.79 -0.46
N GLN A 278 18.88 8.37 -1.50
CA GLN A 278 18.15 9.23 -2.43
C GLN A 278 17.12 8.42 -3.22
N ARG A 279 17.47 7.20 -3.65
CA ARG A 279 16.51 6.28 -4.27
C ARG A 279 15.34 5.98 -3.34
N ALA A 280 15.60 5.68 -2.06
CA ALA A 280 14.57 5.46 -1.04
C ALA A 280 13.64 6.68 -0.86
N LYS A 281 14.21 7.91 -0.81
CA LYS A 281 13.44 9.15 -0.75
C LYS A 281 12.54 9.33 -1.97
N ASN A 282 13.03 9.02 -3.17
CA ASN A 282 12.25 9.10 -4.41
C ASN A 282 11.05 8.13 -4.38
N PHE A 283 11.21 6.92 -3.82
CA PHE A 283 10.10 5.99 -3.59
C PHE A 283 9.08 6.50 -2.56
N VAL A 284 9.53 7.10 -1.45
CA VAL A 284 8.63 7.74 -0.46
C VAL A 284 7.82 8.87 -1.09
N GLU A 285 8.47 9.76 -1.85
CA GLU A 285 7.81 10.90 -2.51
C GLU A 285 6.85 10.48 -3.65
N PHE A 286 7.03 9.29 -4.20
CA PHE A 286 6.13 8.69 -5.19
C PHE A 286 4.91 8.00 -4.55
N GLY A 287 4.96 7.70 -3.25
CA GLY A 287 3.99 6.80 -2.61
C GLY A 287 4.15 5.35 -3.07
N GLY A 288 5.40 4.92 -3.31
CA GLY A 288 5.73 3.60 -3.81
C GLY A 288 5.82 2.51 -2.72
N ASP A 289 6.47 1.40 -3.06
CA ASP A 289 6.61 0.21 -2.22
C ASP A 289 7.46 0.47 -0.95
N ASP A 290 6.82 0.43 0.21
CA ASP A 290 7.47 0.57 1.53
C ASP A 290 8.54 -0.52 1.78
N GLN A 291 8.38 -1.76 1.29
CA GLN A 291 9.40 -2.80 1.44
C GLN A 291 10.68 -2.42 0.69
N LYS A 292 10.53 -1.79 -0.48
CA LYS A 292 11.64 -1.26 -1.28
C LYS A 292 12.32 -0.06 -0.62
N VAL A 293 11.55 0.83 0.02
CA VAL A 293 12.09 1.91 0.86
C VAL A 293 12.91 1.33 2.02
N ILE A 294 12.42 0.28 2.70
CA ILE A 294 13.12 -0.41 3.79
C ILE A 294 14.42 -1.05 3.30
N LEU A 295 14.41 -1.70 2.13
CA LEU A 295 15.61 -2.28 1.52
C LEU A 295 16.66 -1.21 1.18
N LEU A 296 16.27 -0.17 0.45
CA LEU A 296 17.19 0.88 -0.02
C LEU A 296 17.78 1.70 1.14
N SER A 297 16.95 2.06 2.13
CA SER A 297 17.43 2.73 3.35
C SER A 297 18.36 1.83 4.19
N THR A 298 18.11 0.52 4.24
CA THR A 298 19.02 -0.44 4.89
C THR A 298 20.34 -0.57 4.14
N LEU A 299 20.34 -0.61 2.80
CA LEU A 299 21.56 -0.60 1.99
C LEU A 299 22.37 0.69 2.17
N ALA A 300 21.70 1.84 2.36
CA ALA A 300 22.37 3.09 2.71
C ALA A 300 23.04 3.01 4.09
N LEU A 301 22.32 2.54 5.12
CA LEU A 301 22.83 2.39 6.48
C LEU A 301 24.02 1.42 6.57
N LEU A 302 24.04 0.35 5.77
CA LEU A 302 25.18 -0.56 5.67
C LEU A 302 26.45 0.08 5.05
N LYS A 303 26.31 1.19 4.31
CA LYS A 303 27.44 1.95 3.75
C LYS A 303 27.92 3.03 4.73
N LYS A 304 26.98 3.70 5.39
CA LYS A 304 27.24 4.78 6.36
C LYS A 304 25.99 5.00 7.21
N GLU A 305 26.15 5.10 8.53
CA GLU A 305 25.06 5.54 9.41
C GLU A 305 24.67 6.98 9.08
N ASP A 306 23.36 7.19 8.94
CA ASP A 306 22.76 8.46 8.51
C ASP A 306 21.37 8.57 9.15
N HIS A 307 21.13 9.67 9.86
CA HIS A 307 19.88 9.90 10.58
C HIS A 307 18.67 10.02 9.63
N GLU A 308 18.87 10.51 8.40
CA GLU A 308 17.82 10.54 7.39
C GLU A 308 17.50 9.14 6.87
N ALA A 309 18.48 8.24 6.78
CA ALA A 309 18.25 6.87 6.35
C ALA A 309 17.49 6.06 7.40
N TYR A 310 17.82 6.24 8.69
CA TYR A 310 17.00 5.72 9.78
C TYR A 310 15.57 6.27 9.74
N TYR A 311 15.40 7.59 9.57
CA TYR A 311 14.08 8.21 9.49
C TYR A 311 13.23 7.71 8.31
N VAL A 312 13.82 7.64 7.11
CA VAL A 312 13.14 7.11 5.90
C VAL A 312 12.74 5.64 6.09
N ARG A 313 13.58 4.83 6.75
CA ARG A 313 13.23 3.44 7.08
C ARG A 313 12.11 3.35 8.11
N ALA A 314 12.10 4.23 9.10
CA ALA A 314 11.06 4.27 10.13
C ALA A 314 9.68 4.62 9.55
N LEU A 315 9.61 5.59 8.62
CA LEU A 315 8.37 5.92 7.91
C LEU A 315 7.78 4.70 7.22
N ALA A 316 8.57 4.01 6.40
CA ALA A 316 8.13 2.84 5.65
C ALA A 316 7.74 1.66 6.56
N LYS A 317 8.51 1.40 7.62
CA LYS A 317 8.14 0.43 8.66
C LYS A 317 6.81 0.76 9.33
N SER A 318 6.56 2.03 9.67
CA SER A 318 5.29 2.42 10.26
C SER A 318 4.12 2.28 9.27
N ASN A 319 4.33 2.52 7.97
CA ASN A 319 3.31 2.31 6.94
C ASN A 319 2.87 0.84 6.86
N ILE A 320 3.81 -0.11 6.91
CA ILE A 320 3.51 -1.56 6.94
C ILE A 320 3.11 -2.11 8.33
N GLY A 321 2.97 -1.24 9.34
CA GLY A 321 2.53 -1.61 10.69
C GLY A 321 3.63 -2.07 11.65
N GLU A 322 4.91 -2.12 11.23
CA GLU A 322 6.07 -2.40 12.08
C GLU A 322 6.44 -1.22 13.00
N ASN A 323 5.47 -0.71 13.76
CA ASN A 323 5.59 0.50 14.58
C ASN A 323 6.71 0.40 15.64
N ASN A 324 6.94 -0.77 16.25
CA ASN A 324 8.06 -0.96 17.19
C ASN A 324 9.43 -0.91 16.49
N SER A 325 9.55 -1.52 15.31
CA SER A 325 10.76 -1.44 14.48
C SER A 325 11.03 0.00 14.01
N ALA A 326 9.97 0.77 13.72
CA ALA A 326 10.03 2.18 13.36
C ALA A 326 10.48 3.07 14.52
N LEU A 327 9.96 2.84 15.74
CA LEU A 327 10.41 3.55 16.95
C LEU A 327 11.91 3.34 17.23
N ASN A 328 12.43 2.13 17.02
CA ASN A 328 13.85 1.84 17.18
C ASN A 328 14.72 2.64 16.18
N ASP A 329 14.30 2.71 14.91
CA ASP A 329 14.98 3.54 13.91
C ASP A 329 14.87 5.04 14.22
N LEU A 330 13.71 5.52 14.71
CA LEU A 330 13.55 6.92 15.15
C LEU A 330 14.42 7.26 16.36
N ASN A 331 14.59 6.34 17.31
CA ASN A 331 15.52 6.53 18.42
C ASN A 331 16.95 6.70 17.91
N LYS A 332 17.39 5.89 16.94
CA LYS A 332 18.71 6.05 16.29
C LYS A 332 18.85 7.36 15.52
N ALA A 333 17.82 7.77 14.79
CA ALA A 333 17.81 9.07 14.12
C ALA A 333 17.88 10.26 15.11
N LEU A 334 17.24 10.13 16.28
CA LEU A 334 17.24 11.13 17.35
C LEU A 334 18.53 11.13 18.17
N GLU A 335 19.21 10.00 18.37
CA GLU A 335 20.56 9.98 18.97
C GLU A 335 21.54 10.87 18.18
N MET A 336 21.40 10.87 16.85
CA MET A 336 22.21 11.68 15.92
C MET A 336 21.67 13.10 15.72
N SER A 337 20.37 13.33 15.87
CA SER A 337 19.70 14.62 15.64
C SER A 337 18.62 14.91 16.71
N PRO A 338 19.01 15.22 17.97
CA PRO A 338 18.10 15.14 19.13
C PRO A 338 16.91 16.11 19.12
N LYS A 339 17.06 17.25 18.43
CA LYS A 339 16.02 18.30 18.33
C LYS A 339 15.31 18.31 16.96
N ASN A 340 15.42 17.23 16.18
CA ASN A 340 14.75 17.16 14.88
C ASN A 340 13.23 17.01 15.09
N THR A 341 12.50 18.11 14.93
CA THR A 341 11.05 18.17 15.18
C THR A 341 10.28 17.19 14.31
N LYS A 342 10.70 16.94 13.07
CA LYS A 342 10.09 15.95 12.18
C LYS A 342 10.19 14.52 12.75
N TYR A 343 11.33 14.16 13.34
CA TYR A 343 11.56 12.83 13.90
C TYR A 343 10.80 12.65 15.22
N LEU A 344 10.79 13.69 16.06
CA LEU A 344 9.99 13.74 17.29
C LEU A 344 8.49 13.64 16.97
N GLN A 345 7.99 14.38 15.98
CA GLN A 345 6.58 14.35 15.59
C GLN A 345 6.17 12.94 15.13
N THR A 346 6.90 12.32 14.20
CA THR A 346 6.63 10.94 13.76
C THR A 346 6.72 9.94 14.93
N LYS A 347 7.60 10.16 15.91
CA LYS A 347 7.67 9.33 17.12
C LYS A 347 6.42 9.47 18.01
N GLY A 348 5.92 10.70 18.20
CA GLY A 348 4.68 10.97 18.93
C GLY A 348 3.45 10.39 18.23
N GLU A 349 3.39 10.50 16.90
CA GLU A 349 2.37 9.88 16.05
C GLU A 349 2.36 8.35 16.23
N ILE A 350 3.51 7.67 16.16
CA ILE A 350 3.59 6.22 16.33
C ILE A 350 3.25 5.77 17.75
N PHE A 351 3.58 6.56 18.79
CA PHE A 351 3.09 6.27 20.14
C PHE A 351 1.56 6.34 20.23
N SER A 352 0.91 7.27 19.53
CA SER A 352 -0.56 7.32 19.45
C SER A 352 -1.14 6.08 18.77
N LEU A 353 -0.52 5.59 17.68
CA LEU A 353 -0.91 4.35 16.98
C LEU A 353 -0.70 3.06 17.79
N LEU A 354 0.18 3.08 18.79
CA LEU A 354 0.41 1.96 19.71
C LEU A 354 -0.43 2.06 20.99
N ASP A 355 -1.42 2.97 21.02
CA ASP A 355 -2.23 3.33 22.20
C ASP A 355 -1.40 3.75 23.44
N GLN A 356 -0.17 4.23 23.22
CA GLN A 356 0.75 4.73 24.26
C GLN A 356 0.55 6.24 24.44
N GLN A 357 -0.69 6.66 24.68
CA GLN A 357 -1.12 8.06 24.67
C GLN A 357 -0.35 8.95 25.65
N ILE A 358 0.10 8.41 26.80
CA ILE A 358 0.95 9.14 27.76
C ILE A 358 2.28 9.56 27.10
N LYS A 359 2.96 8.61 26.44
CA LYS A 359 4.23 8.89 25.73
C LYS A 359 4.04 9.78 24.51
N ALA A 360 2.91 9.64 23.81
CA ALA A 360 2.55 10.54 22.73
C ALA A 360 2.41 11.98 23.26
N LYS A 361 1.64 12.17 24.35
CA LYS A 361 1.46 13.46 25.03
C LYS A 361 2.80 14.06 25.46
N GLU A 362 3.67 13.30 26.12
CA GLU A 362 5.02 13.76 26.55
C GLU A 362 5.86 14.29 25.37
N VAL A 363 5.84 13.59 24.23
CA VAL A 363 6.54 14.03 23.01
C VAL A 363 5.93 15.32 22.44
N PHE A 364 4.61 15.48 22.45
CA PHE A 364 3.96 16.69 21.97
C PHE A 364 4.07 17.88 22.94
N ASP A 365 4.13 17.65 24.26
CA ASP A 365 4.50 18.69 25.24
C ASP A 365 5.89 19.25 24.92
N TYR A 366 6.89 18.38 24.73
CA TYR A 366 8.25 18.79 24.36
C TYR A 366 8.31 19.52 23.00
N LEU A 367 7.51 19.10 22.01
CA LEU A 367 7.41 19.80 20.72
C LEU A 367 6.78 21.20 20.85
N ILE A 368 5.78 21.38 21.72
CA ILE A 368 5.18 22.69 22.01
C ILE A 368 6.18 23.62 22.74
N GLU A 369 7.06 23.06 23.60
CA GLU A 369 8.16 23.82 24.21
C GLU A 369 9.21 24.27 23.17
N LEU A 370 9.46 23.46 22.13
CA LEU A 370 10.40 23.79 21.04
C LEU A 370 9.84 24.82 20.04
N ASP A 371 8.58 24.66 19.63
CA ASP A 371 7.86 25.63 18.78
C ASP A 371 6.37 25.75 19.20
N PRO A 372 6.02 26.78 19.99
CA PRO A 372 4.64 27.00 20.43
C PRO A 372 3.74 27.64 19.36
N LYS A 373 4.23 27.85 18.13
CA LYS A 373 3.44 28.38 17.01
C LYS A 373 2.97 27.30 16.03
N GLU A 374 3.54 26.10 16.08
CA GLU A 374 3.13 24.98 15.23
C GLU A 374 1.79 24.39 15.70
N ALA A 375 0.72 24.67 14.95
CA ALA A 375 -0.64 24.27 15.27
C ALA A 375 -0.81 22.75 15.40
N ASN A 376 -0.08 21.96 14.61
CA ASN A 376 -0.21 20.50 14.61
C ASN A 376 0.21 19.86 15.94
N TYR A 377 1.14 20.45 16.69
CA TYR A 377 1.57 19.88 17.98
C TYR A 377 0.45 19.95 19.02
N PHE A 378 -0.30 21.06 19.05
CA PHE A 378 -1.52 21.16 19.84
C PHE A 378 -2.58 20.16 19.36
N SER A 379 -2.81 20.05 18.05
CA SER A 379 -3.75 19.06 17.51
C SER A 379 -3.40 17.61 17.88
N TYR A 380 -2.12 17.25 17.91
CA TYR A 380 -1.71 15.91 18.30
C TYR A 380 -1.74 15.68 19.82
N ARG A 381 -1.36 16.68 20.64
CA ARG A 381 -1.54 16.58 22.09
C ARG A 381 -3.02 16.47 22.47
N GLY A 382 -3.88 17.22 21.78
CA GLY A 382 -5.33 17.15 21.95
C GLY A 382 -5.90 15.77 21.58
N ILE A 383 -5.35 15.11 20.56
CA ILE A 383 -5.68 13.71 20.21
C ILE A 383 -5.30 12.76 21.35
N ALA A 384 -4.08 12.84 21.88
CA ALA A 384 -3.64 12.00 23.00
C ALA A 384 -4.49 12.23 24.26
N ASN A 385 -4.76 13.50 24.61
CA ASN A 385 -5.66 13.89 25.69
C ASN A 385 -7.09 13.35 25.50
N TYR A 386 -7.61 13.36 24.26
CA TYR A 386 -8.94 12.82 23.94
C TYR A 386 -9.00 11.30 24.14
N PHE A 387 -7.98 10.55 23.71
CA PHE A 387 -7.94 9.10 23.92
C PHE A 387 -7.80 8.71 25.40
N LEU A 388 -6.96 9.42 26.17
CA LEU A 388 -6.86 9.24 27.63
C LEU A 388 -8.22 9.44 28.30
N TRP A 389 -8.94 10.52 27.94
CA TRP A 389 -10.31 10.75 28.40
C TRP A 389 -11.27 9.62 27.97
N PHE A 390 -11.25 9.21 26.70
CA PHE A 390 -12.17 8.22 26.15
C PHE A 390 -12.01 6.84 26.80
N LYS A 391 -10.77 6.41 27.03
CA LYS A 391 -10.42 5.10 27.60
C LYS A 391 -10.55 5.07 29.13
N GLU A 392 -10.15 6.14 29.82
CA GLU A 392 -9.94 6.12 31.27
C GLU A 392 -10.69 7.21 32.05
N GLY A 393 -11.40 8.13 31.38
CA GLY A 393 -12.08 9.26 32.03
C GLY A 393 -13.10 8.88 33.10
N LYS A 394 -13.80 7.74 32.94
CA LYS A 394 -14.68 7.18 33.98
C LYS A 394 -13.94 6.58 35.18
N LYS A 395 -12.68 6.17 35.01
CA LYS A 395 -11.89 5.45 36.02
C LYS A 395 -11.02 6.39 36.86
N TYR A 396 -10.47 7.44 36.25
CA TYR A 396 -9.53 8.36 36.89
C TYR A 396 -10.00 9.82 36.93
N GLY A 397 -11.26 10.11 36.57
CA GLY A 397 -11.83 11.47 36.62
C GLY A 397 -11.24 12.43 35.57
N ILE A 398 -10.47 11.91 34.59
CA ILE A 398 -9.94 12.70 33.47
C ILE A 398 -11.12 13.31 32.71
N THR A 399 -11.04 14.59 32.39
CA THR A 399 -12.05 15.31 31.60
C THR A 399 -11.57 15.51 30.16
N ARG A 400 -12.50 15.86 29.26
CA ARG A 400 -12.20 16.20 27.87
C ARG A 400 -11.69 17.64 27.66
N GLU A 401 -11.63 18.46 28.71
CA GLU A 401 -11.26 19.87 28.58
C GLU A 401 -9.82 20.12 28.11
N PRO A 402 -8.79 19.32 28.49
CA PRO A 402 -7.44 19.48 27.92
C PRO A 402 -7.43 19.31 26.40
N ALA A 403 -8.15 18.31 25.87
CA ALA A 403 -8.30 18.09 24.44
C ALA A 403 -9.05 19.25 23.74
N ILE A 404 -10.15 19.73 24.34
CA ILE A 404 -10.91 20.87 23.82
C ILE A 404 -10.05 22.15 23.80
N SER A 405 -9.21 22.36 24.82
CA SER A 405 -8.28 23.50 24.90
C SER A 405 -7.23 23.43 23.80
N ASP A 406 -6.60 22.27 23.63
CA ASP A 406 -5.61 22.01 22.59
C ASP A 406 -6.18 22.23 21.18
N PHE A 407 -7.36 21.68 20.86
CA PHE A 407 -7.99 21.88 19.55
C PHE A 407 -8.40 23.34 19.32
N LYS A 408 -8.81 24.09 20.35
CA LYS A 408 -9.03 25.54 20.21
C LYS A 408 -7.73 26.28 19.91
N LYS A 409 -6.61 25.94 20.58
CA LYS A 409 -5.32 26.58 20.34
C LYS A 409 -4.79 26.29 18.95
N ALA A 410 -4.98 25.07 18.46
CA ALA A 410 -4.66 24.72 17.07
C ALA A 410 -5.48 25.52 16.05
N ILE A 411 -6.76 25.81 16.31
CA ILE A 411 -7.60 26.68 15.46
C ILE A 411 -7.15 28.15 15.53
N GLU A 412 -6.68 28.61 16.69
CA GLU A 412 -6.17 29.98 16.86
C GLU A 412 -4.88 30.20 16.04
N LEU A 413 -4.01 29.19 15.99
CA LEU A 413 -2.75 29.21 15.25
C LEU A 413 -2.96 28.94 13.74
N ASP A 414 -3.86 28.02 13.38
CA ASP A 414 -4.19 27.66 12.01
C ASP A 414 -5.73 27.57 11.81
N PRO A 415 -6.39 28.69 11.47
CA PRO A 415 -7.83 28.76 11.28
C PRO A 415 -8.30 28.24 9.91
N TYR A 416 -7.39 27.85 9.02
CA TYR A 416 -7.71 27.34 7.69
C TYR A 416 -7.60 25.82 7.58
N ASN A 417 -7.41 25.13 8.71
CA ASN A 417 -7.26 23.68 8.76
C ASN A 417 -8.58 23.00 9.20
N PRO A 418 -9.30 22.32 8.29
CA PRO A 418 -10.61 21.73 8.58
C PRO A 418 -10.52 20.60 9.62
N LYS A 419 -9.35 19.95 9.76
CA LYS A 419 -9.11 18.90 10.76
C LYS A 419 -9.29 19.44 12.18
N ASN A 420 -8.82 20.65 12.48
CA ASN A 420 -8.84 21.17 13.85
C ASN A 420 -10.29 21.44 14.30
N TYR A 421 -11.15 21.92 13.39
CA TYR A 421 -12.60 22.03 13.62
C TYR A 421 -13.29 20.66 13.75
N LEU A 422 -12.93 19.67 12.92
CA LEU A 422 -13.43 18.29 13.04
C LEU A 422 -13.12 17.71 14.42
N LEU A 423 -11.87 17.81 14.88
CA LEU A 423 -11.43 17.32 16.18
C LEU A 423 -12.14 18.02 17.33
N LEU A 424 -12.27 19.36 17.28
CA LEU A 424 -13.03 20.11 18.26
C LEU A 424 -14.51 19.70 18.28
N GLY A 425 -15.10 19.42 17.12
CA GLY A 425 -16.43 18.87 16.97
C GLY A 425 -16.59 17.49 17.62
N VAL A 426 -15.64 16.57 17.40
CA VAL A 426 -15.64 15.24 18.04
C VAL A 426 -15.46 15.37 19.56
N ALA A 427 -14.55 16.21 20.04
CA ALA A 427 -14.38 16.43 21.47
C ALA A 427 -15.65 17.00 22.13
N ASN A 428 -16.38 17.89 21.45
CA ASN A 428 -17.64 18.45 21.94
C ASN A 428 -18.86 17.57 21.68
N TYR A 429 -18.71 16.44 20.97
CA TYR A 429 -19.81 15.54 20.66
C TYR A 429 -20.45 15.00 21.94
N SER A 430 -21.77 14.86 21.92
CA SER A 430 -22.58 14.24 22.97
C SER A 430 -23.82 13.66 22.33
N LEU A 431 -24.14 12.41 22.67
CA LEU A 431 -25.36 11.74 22.20
C LEU A 431 -26.64 12.44 22.69
N VAL A 432 -26.53 13.21 23.79
CA VAL A 432 -27.66 13.92 24.42
C VAL A 432 -27.84 15.34 23.84
N ASN A 433 -26.76 15.96 23.35
CA ASN A 433 -26.82 17.30 22.76
C ASN A 433 -25.72 17.48 21.68
N PRO A 434 -25.98 17.06 20.44
CA PRO A 434 -25.03 17.15 19.34
C PRO A 434 -25.00 18.54 18.66
N ALA A 435 -25.88 19.49 18.99
CA ALA A 435 -25.98 20.76 18.28
C ALA A 435 -24.66 21.54 18.24
N LYS A 436 -23.88 21.50 19.34
CA LYS A 436 -22.56 22.15 19.42
C LYS A 436 -21.51 21.50 18.51
N SER A 437 -21.56 20.19 18.28
CA SER A 437 -20.60 19.51 17.39
C SER A 437 -20.95 19.71 15.92
N ILE A 438 -22.24 19.73 15.56
CA ILE A 438 -22.73 20.08 14.22
C ILE A 438 -22.13 21.42 13.77
N GLY A 439 -22.23 22.48 14.59
CA GLY A 439 -21.69 23.80 14.27
C GLY A 439 -20.15 23.86 14.13
N PHE A 440 -19.40 22.87 14.64
CA PHE A 440 -17.97 22.74 14.36
C PHE A 440 -17.70 21.98 13.05
N TYR A 441 -18.50 20.95 12.73
CA TYR A 441 -18.42 20.26 11.45
C TYR A 441 -18.83 21.18 10.28
N ASP A 442 -19.81 22.06 10.49
CA ASP A 442 -20.18 23.12 9.53
C ASP A 442 -18.99 24.05 9.23
N LYS A 443 -18.20 24.41 10.25
CA LYS A 443 -16.97 25.19 10.06
C LYS A 443 -15.90 24.43 9.30
N ALA A 444 -15.69 23.14 9.60
CA ALA A 444 -14.76 22.30 8.85
C ALA A 444 -15.13 22.24 7.35
N ILE A 445 -16.42 22.04 7.03
CA ILE A 445 -16.94 22.01 5.66
C ILE A 445 -16.88 23.39 4.98
N LYS A 446 -17.06 24.49 5.73
CA LYS A 446 -16.91 25.85 5.19
C LYS A 446 -15.45 26.17 4.83
N VAL A 447 -14.49 25.65 5.59
CA VAL A 447 -13.06 25.80 5.35
C VAL A 447 -12.62 24.95 4.15
N ASP A 448 -13.05 23.69 4.09
CA ASP A 448 -12.80 22.79 2.96
C ASP A 448 -14.06 21.96 2.61
N PRO A 449 -14.79 22.33 1.54
CA PRO A 449 -15.95 21.58 1.05
C PRO A 449 -15.63 20.17 0.52
N SER A 450 -14.36 19.82 0.33
CA SER A 450 -13.92 18.48 -0.05
C SER A 450 -13.58 17.59 1.16
N TYR A 451 -13.61 18.14 2.38
CA TYR A 451 -13.23 17.43 3.60
C TYR A 451 -14.28 16.41 4.07
N SER A 452 -14.29 15.27 3.39
CA SER A 452 -15.29 14.20 3.50
C SER A 452 -15.58 13.75 4.94
N LEU A 453 -14.55 13.67 5.81
CA LEU A 453 -14.71 13.26 7.22
C LEU A 453 -15.66 14.16 8.02
N ALA A 454 -15.76 15.46 7.69
CA ALA A 454 -16.70 16.36 8.37
C ALA A 454 -18.15 16.08 8.00
N TYR A 455 -18.45 15.73 6.74
CA TYR A 455 -19.79 15.26 6.35
C TYR A 455 -20.17 13.99 7.11
N LEU A 456 -19.28 13.00 7.18
CA LEU A 456 -19.53 11.74 7.86
C LEU A 456 -19.68 11.88 9.39
N ARG A 457 -19.05 12.88 10.02
CA ARG A 457 -19.31 13.20 11.43
C ARG A 457 -20.57 14.04 11.64
N ARG A 458 -20.88 14.96 10.72
CA ARG A 458 -22.11 15.75 10.76
C ARG A 458 -23.35 14.89 10.54
N SER A 459 -23.31 13.89 9.65
CA SER A 459 -24.41 12.95 9.44
C SER A 459 -24.76 12.19 10.72
N ARG A 460 -23.75 11.60 11.40
CA ARG A 460 -23.95 10.94 12.70
C ARG A 460 -24.55 11.90 13.72
N ALA A 461 -24.03 13.12 13.83
CA ALA A 461 -24.55 14.11 14.78
C ALA A 461 -26.01 14.51 14.49
N LYS A 462 -26.38 14.64 13.20
CA LYS A 462 -27.74 14.89 12.74
C LYS A 462 -28.71 13.74 13.01
N GLU A 463 -28.25 12.50 12.82
CA GLU A 463 -29.00 11.28 13.14
C GLU A 463 -29.47 11.28 14.61
N TYR A 464 -28.56 11.61 15.55
CA TYR A 464 -28.92 11.74 16.98
C TYR A 464 -29.80 12.95 17.30
N SER A 465 -29.75 14.04 16.52
CA SER A 465 -30.74 15.14 16.60
C SER A 465 -32.04 14.87 15.83
N ARG A 466 -32.24 13.64 15.32
CA ARG A 466 -33.40 13.22 14.50
C ARG A 466 -33.53 13.92 13.13
N ASP A 467 -32.48 14.58 12.66
CA ASP A 467 -32.38 15.09 11.28
C ASP A 467 -31.89 13.97 10.34
N VAL A 468 -32.76 12.98 10.11
CA VAL A 468 -32.47 11.81 9.25
C VAL A 468 -32.23 12.25 7.80
N PHE A 469 -33.00 13.23 7.30
CA PHE A 469 -32.86 13.74 5.94
C PHE A 469 -31.53 14.45 5.72
N GLY A 470 -31.17 15.40 6.60
CA GLY A 470 -29.89 16.08 6.54
C GLY A 470 -28.70 15.16 6.80
N SER A 471 -28.88 14.05 7.54
CA SER A 471 -27.90 12.98 7.68
C SER A 471 -27.68 12.25 6.35
N LYS A 472 -28.76 11.82 5.69
CA LYS A 472 -28.73 11.16 4.38
C LYS A 472 -28.04 12.01 3.31
N LEU A 473 -28.32 13.31 3.26
CA LEU A 473 -27.62 14.25 2.36
C LEU A 473 -26.10 14.30 2.62
N ASP A 474 -25.68 14.33 3.88
CA ASP A 474 -24.26 14.34 4.24
C ASP A 474 -23.56 13.01 3.88
N VAL A 475 -24.23 11.86 4.04
CA VAL A 475 -23.69 10.56 3.61
C VAL A 475 -23.60 10.46 2.08
N LEU A 476 -24.58 11.02 1.35
CA LEU A 476 -24.51 11.10 -0.12
C LEU A 476 -23.34 11.98 -0.58
N LYS A 477 -23.09 13.13 0.06
CA LYS A 477 -21.92 13.96 -0.25
C LYS A 477 -20.60 13.27 0.12
N PHE A 478 -20.57 12.51 1.21
CA PHE A 478 -19.42 11.65 1.52
C PHE A 478 -19.20 10.58 0.43
N LYS A 479 -20.26 9.97 -0.12
CA LYS A 479 -20.17 9.02 -1.24
C LYS A 479 -19.60 9.67 -2.51
N GLU A 480 -20.03 10.90 -2.83
CA GLU A 480 -19.51 11.65 -3.98
C GLU A 480 -17.99 11.90 -3.85
N LEU A 481 -17.53 12.28 -2.64
CA LEU A 481 -16.12 12.56 -2.36
C LEU A 481 -15.27 11.30 -2.20
N VAL A 482 -15.86 10.16 -1.81
CA VAL A 482 -15.16 8.90 -1.54
C VAL A 482 -15.94 7.69 -2.12
N PRO A 483 -16.06 7.58 -3.46
CA PRO A 483 -16.99 6.66 -4.13
C PRO A 483 -16.75 5.17 -3.81
N ASN A 484 -15.50 4.79 -3.57
CA ASN A 484 -15.10 3.41 -3.31
C ASN A 484 -15.10 3.05 -1.80
N SER A 485 -15.59 3.94 -0.92
CA SER A 485 -15.67 3.65 0.51
C SER A 485 -16.74 2.60 0.82
N VAL A 486 -16.47 1.74 1.80
CA VAL A 486 -17.43 0.81 2.39
C VAL A 486 -18.47 1.54 3.25
N ILE A 487 -18.11 2.69 3.80
CA ILE A 487 -18.88 3.36 4.86
C ILE A 487 -20.11 4.06 4.32
N ALA A 488 -19.99 4.71 3.17
CA ALA A 488 -21.10 5.42 2.54
C ALA A 488 -22.28 4.48 2.22
N PRO A 489 -22.09 3.37 1.48
CA PRO A 489 -23.16 2.40 1.27
C PRO A 489 -23.65 1.77 2.58
N TYR A 490 -22.77 1.37 3.51
CA TYR A 490 -23.19 0.84 4.81
C TYR A 490 -24.10 1.80 5.59
N LYS A 491 -23.75 3.10 5.64
CA LYS A 491 -24.56 4.11 6.33
C LYS A 491 -25.87 4.42 5.63
N LEU A 492 -25.89 4.43 4.30
CA LEU A 492 -27.15 4.54 3.54
C LEU A 492 -28.05 3.33 3.82
N ALA A 493 -27.51 2.11 3.86
CA ALA A 493 -28.29 0.92 4.23
C ALA A 493 -28.91 1.02 5.63
N THR A 494 -28.20 1.56 6.63
CA THR A 494 -28.75 1.81 7.97
C THR A 494 -29.94 2.80 7.93
N LEU A 495 -29.82 3.87 7.16
CA LEU A 495 -30.87 4.89 7.01
C LEU A 495 -32.10 4.31 6.28
N GLU A 496 -31.91 3.66 5.13
CA GLU A 496 -33.00 3.02 4.38
C GLU A 496 -33.71 1.92 5.18
N TYR A 497 -32.97 1.16 6.00
CA TYR A 497 -33.56 0.17 6.90
C TYR A 497 -34.46 0.81 7.97
N GLY A 498 -34.04 1.96 8.53
CA GLY A 498 -34.85 2.76 9.44
C GLY A 498 -36.16 3.24 8.81
N ASP A 499 -36.09 3.67 7.53
CA ASP A 499 -37.24 4.04 6.70
C ASP A 499 -38.05 2.82 6.19
N LYS A 500 -37.69 1.58 6.59
CA LYS A 500 -38.25 0.29 6.13
C LYS A 500 -38.14 0.04 4.62
N ASN A 501 -37.26 0.75 3.92
CA ASN A 501 -36.94 0.57 2.52
C ASN A 501 -35.95 -0.59 2.32
N TYR A 502 -36.38 -1.80 2.67
CA TYR A 502 -35.53 -3.00 2.71
C TYR A 502 -34.85 -3.29 1.37
N LYS A 503 -35.51 -3.03 0.24
CA LYS A 503 -34.94 -3.24 -1.10
C LYS A 503 -33.66 -2.41 -1.29
N LEU A 504 -33.76 -1.08 -1.08
CA LEU A 504 -32.63 -0.18 -1.29
C LEU A 504 -31.54 -0.38 -0.22
N ALA A 505 -31.93 -0.77 1.00
CA ALA A 505 -30.99 -1.14 2.05
C ALA A 505 -30.13 -2.36 1.67
N LEU A 506 -30.72 -3.40 1.06
CA LEU A 506 -30.01 -4.56 0.54
C LEU A 506 -29.07 -4.18 -0.63
N GLU A 507 -29.54 -3.37 -1.59
CA GLU A 507 -28.72 -2.88 -2.71
C GLU A 507 -27.48 -2.09 -2.24
N TYR A 508 -27.60 -1.32 -1.16
CA TYR A 508 -26.45 -0.65 -0.54
C TYR A 508 -25.55 -1.62 0.22
N LEU A 509 -26.06 -2.66 0.90
CA LEU A 509 -25.21 -3.65 1.55
C LEU A 509 -24.39 -4.46 0.56
N ASP A 510 -24.94 -4.78 -0.61
CA ASP A 510 -24.20 -5.44 -1.70
C ASP A 510 -23.04 -4.57 -2.19
N GLN A 511 -23.24 -3.25 -2.33
CA GLN A 511 -22.17 -2.28 -2.63
C GLN A 511 -21.10 -2.22 -1.51
N ALA A 512 -21.51 -2.24 -0.24
CA ALA A 512 -20.57 -2.22 0.89
C ALA A 512 -19.70 -3.49 0.94
N ILE A 513 -20.30 -4.66 0.72
CA ILE A 513 -19.62 -5.96 0.68
C ILE A 513 -18.63 -6.01 -0.49
N LEU A 514 -19.03 -5.54 -1.68
CA LEU A 514 -18.16 -5.48 -2.85
C LEU A 514 -16.95 -4.56 -2.64
N ASN A 515 -17.18 -3.34 -2.14
CA ASN A 515 -16.11 -2.39 -1.84
C ASN A 515 -15.10 -2.95 -0.83
N LEU A 516 -15.56 -3.70 0.17
CA LEU A 516 -14.70 -4.31 1.19
C LEU A 516 -13.89 -5.49 0.63
N LYS A 517 -14.48 -6.32 -0.23
CA LYS A 517 -13.78 -7.45 -0.89
C LYS A 517 -12.69 -7.01 -1.85
N ASN A 518 -12.86 -5.87 -2.51
CA ASN A 518 -11.89 -5.34 -3.47
C ASN A 518 -10.66 -4.68 -2.81
N ASN A 519 -10.47 -4.83 -1.49
CA ASN A 519 -9.41 -4.20 -0.69
C ASN A 519 -9.29 -2.69 -0.94
N HIS A 520 -10.39 -2.02 -1.30
CA HIS A 520 -10.39 -0.57 -1.41
C HIS A 520 -10.17 0.00 0.00
N SER A 521 -8.99 0.61 0.21
CA SER A 521 -8.71 1.33 1.45
C SER A 521 -9.90 2.25 1.74
N PRO A 522 -10.57 2.13 2.90
CA PRO A 522 -11.76 2.92 3.16
C PRO A 522 -11.49 4.44 3.21
N TYR A 523 -10.22 4.86 3.13
CA TYR A 523 -9.72 6.23 3.34
C TYR A 523 -8.44 6.58 2.54
N PRO A 524 -8.18 7.88 2.24
CA PRO A 524 -6.91 8.36 1.67
C PRO A 524 -5.73 8.33 2.67
N ASN A 525 -4.53 8.01 2.20
CA ASN A 525 -3.37 7.58 3.02
C ASN A 525 -2.54 8.67 3.73
N ASP A 526 -3.04 9.90 3.89
CA ASP A 526 -2.24 10.95 4.55
C ASP A 526 -1.92 10.60 6.02
N MET A 527 -0.69 10.83 6.45
CA MET A 527 -0.13 10.29 7.70
C MET A 527 -0.79 10.91 8.94
N LEU A 528 -1.29 12.14 8.79
CA LEU A 528 -2.11 12.87 9.76
C LEU A 528 -3.49 12.21 10.01
N HIS A 529 -3.94 11.30 9.14
CA HIS A 529 -5.24 10.63 9.23
C HIS A 529 -5.27 9.40 10.12
N ARG A 530 -4.20 8.64 10.38
CA ARG A 530 -4.36 7.33 11.07
C ARG A 530 -4.93 7.45 12.49
N ALA A 531 -4.34 8.28 13.36
CA ALA A 531 -4.89 8.56 14.69
C ALA A 531 -6.27 9.24 14.63
N VAL A 532 -6.52 10.09 13.61
CA VAL A 532 -7.83 10.72 13.40
C VAL A 532 -8.88 9.70 12.96
N ARG A 533 -8.53 8.70 12.14
CA ARG A 533 -9.44 7.63 11.70
C ARG A 533 -9.96 6.85 12.90
N GLU A 534 -9.09 6.47 13.84
CA GLU A 534 -9.48 5.81 15.08
C GLU A 534 -10.43 6.67 15.95
N ILE A 535 -10.20 7.99 16.01
CA ILE A 535 -11.13 8.93 16.67
C ILE A 535 -12.47 9.06 15.93
N VAL A 536 -12.46 8.94 14.60
CA VAL A 536 -13.54 9.43 13.72
C VAL A 536 -14.43 8.30 13.17
N LEU A 537 -13.97 7.06 13.13
CA LEU A 537 -14.53 6.07 12.20
C LEU A 537 -14.69 4.67 12.81
N GLU A 538 -15.93 4.19 12.80
CA GLU A 538 -16.25 2.78 13.01
C GLU A 538 -16.37 2.10 11.63
N THR A 539 -15.37 1.33 11.24
CA THR A 539 -15.44 0.47 10.04
C THR A 539 -16.23 -0.81 10.36
N PRO A 540 -17.30 -1.15 9.63
CA PRO A 540 -17.94 -2.44 9.79
C PRO A 540 -16.97 -3.55 9.33
N LYS A 541 -16.86 -4.65 10.09
CA LYS A 541 -16.15 -5.85 9.61
C LYS A 541 -17.02 -6.56 8.57
N ILE A 542 -16.43 -7.41 7.72
CA ILE A 542 -17.16 -8.12 6.66
C ILE A 542 -18.34 -8.95 7.19
N TYR A 543 -18.17 -9.58 8.36
CA TYR A 543 -19.23 -10.34 9.02
C TYR A 543 -20.36 -9.44 9.56
N ASP A 544 -20.09 -8.17 9.91
CA ASP A 544 -21.12 -7.23 10.36
C ASP A 544 -22.03 -6.83 9.18
N LEU A 545 -21.46 -6.71 7.97
CA LEU A 545 -22.21 -6.45 6.75
C LEU A 545 -23.10 -7.63 6.35
N TYR A 546 -22.57 -8.85 6.39
CA TYR A 546 -23.36 -10.07 6.14
C TYR A 546 -24.48 -10.23 7.17
N ALA A 547 -24.18 -10.13 8.47
CA ALA A 547 -25.19 -10.26 9.52
C ALA A 547 -26.29 -9.18 9.42
N PHE A 548 -25.94 -7.94 9.03
CA PHE A 548 -26.94 -6.91 8.78
C PHE A 548 -27.80 -7.25 7.55
N ARG A 549 -27.21 -7.73 6.45
CA ARG A 549 -27.96 -8.15 5.24
C ARG A 549 -28.91 -9.31 5.56
N GLY A 550 -28.46 -10.28 6.35
CA GLY A 550 -29.27 -11.41 6.82
C GLY A 550 -30.43 -10.96 7.70
N GLY A 551 -30.19 -10.02 8.61
CA GLY A 551 -31.23 -9.39 9.43
C GLY A 551 -32.32 -8.69 8.60
N ILE A 552 -31.96 -7.97 7.54
CA ILE A 552 -32.93 -7.36 6.61
C ILE A 552 -33.69 -8.42 5.80
N ASN A 553 -33.00 -9.46 5.32
CA ASN A 553 -33.64 -10.57 4.62
C ASN A 553 -34.67 -11.27 5.52
N ARG A 554 -34.35 -11.54 6.79
CA ARG A 554 -35.28 -12.07 7.80
C ARG A 554 -36.45 -11.12 8.09
N ALA A 555 -36.19 -9.82 8.27
CA ALA A 555 -37.24 -8.80 8.43
C ALA A 555 -38.17 -8.69 7.20
N SER A 556 -37.67 -9.10 6.03
CA SER A 556 -38.41 -9.19 4.76
C SER A 556 -39.05 -10.56 4.52
N LYS A 557 -39.08 -11.46 5.53
CA LYS A 557 -39.58 -12.85 5.44
C LYS A 557 -38.88 -13.70 4.37
N ASN A 558 -37.57 -13.50 4.21
CA ASN A 558 -36.72 -14.26 3.29
C ASN A 558 -35.65 -15.04 4.06
N ASP A 559 -36.10 -15.99 4.89
CA ASP A 559 -35.25 -16.78 5.77
C ASP A 559 -34.19 -17.60 5.02
N GLY A 560 -34.46 -18.04 3.79
CA GLY A 560 -33.47 -18.69 2.92
C GLY A 560 -32.26 -17.80 2.61
N LYS A 561 -32.47 -16.51 2.34
CA LYS A 561 -31.36 -15.55 2.19
C LYS A 561 -30.74 -15.17 3.54
N SER A 562 -31.53 -15.08 4.61
CA SER A 562 -31.03 -14.90 5.99
C SER A 562 -30.00 -15.98 6.34
N ILE A 563 -30.31 -17.25 6.08
CA ILE A 563 -29.43 -18.39 6.33
C ILE A 563 -28.11 -18.26 5.57
N ILE A 564 -28.14 -17.92 4.29
CA ILE A 564 -26.93 -17.72 3.46
C ILE A 564 -26.07 -16.61 4.05
N ASP A 565 -26.68 -15.49 4.45
CA ASP A 565 -25.98 -14.34 5.02
C ASP A 565 -25.36 -14.64 6.39
N TYR A 566 -26.10 -15.23 7.33
CA TYR A 566 -25.53 -15.61 8.63
C TYR A 566 -24.47 -16.71 8.51
N THR A 567 -24.57 -17.59 7.51
CA THR A 567 -23.51 -18.56 7.18
C THR A 567 -22.22 -17.85 6.76
N ALA A 568 -22.31 -16.92 5.81
CA ALA A 568 -21.16 -16.13 5.38
C ALA A 568 -20.59 -15.25 6.52
N ALA A 569 -21.43 -14.77 7.44
CA ALA A 569 -20.99 -14.04 8.63
C ALA A 569 -20.20 -14.94 9.61
N ILE A 570 -20.69 -16.15 9.89
CA ILE A 570 -20.04 -17.13 10.76
C ILE A 570 -18.69 -17.58 10.17
N GLU A 571 -18.66 -17.96 8.88
CA GLU A 571 -17.43 -18.39 8.18
C GLU A 571 -16.36 -17.29 8.10
N SER A 572 -16.79 -16.02 8.13
CA SER A 572 -15.90 -14.86 8.15
C SER A 572 -15.24 -14.59 9.52
N ILE A 573 -15.69 -15.25 10.60
CA ILE A 573 -15.04 -15.16 11.93
C ILE A 573 -14.07 -16.34 12.07
N GLN A 574 -12.91 -16.22 11.42
CA GLN A 574 -11.82 -17.17 11.57
C GLN A 574 -11.03 -16.88 12.86
N ASN A 575 -10.83 -17.90 13.70
CA ASN A 575 -10.04 -17.85 14.94
C ASN A 575 -10.38 -16.63 15.85
N PRO A 576 -11.58 -16.60 16.48
CA PRO A 576 -11.97 -15.49 17.36
C PRO A 576 -10.96 -15.26 18.49
N GLN A 577 -10.40 -14.05 18.59
CA GLN A 577 -9.35 -13.71 19.57
C GLN A 577 -9.85 -12.86 20.75
N HIS A 578 -11.05 -12.31 20.66
CA HIS A 578 -11.63 -11.46 21.70
C HIS A 578 -13.03 -11.93 22.08
N ARG A 579 -13.41 -11.80 23.36
CA ARG A 579 -14.74 -12.17 23.89
C ARG A 579 -15.89 -11.69 22.98
N LYS A 580 -15.79 -10.47 22.45
CA LYS A 580 -16.77 -9.87 21.51
C LYS A 580 -16.95 -10.61 20.18
N ASP A 581 -15.91 -11.27 19.66
CA ASP A 581 -16.04 -12.07 18.43
C ASP A 581 -16.80 -13.38 18.72
N PHE A 582 -16.64 -13.97 19.91
CA PHE A 582 -17.46 -15.11 20.38
C PHE A 582 -18.91 -14.71 20.66
N GLU A 583 -19.15 -13.58 21.34
CA GLU A 583 -20.50 -13.02 21.57
C GLU A 583 -21.26 -12.81 20.25
N LYS A 584 -20.57 -12.37 19.18
CA LYS A 584 -21.17 -12.26 17.84
C LYS A 584 -21.44 -13.62 17.19
N LEU A 585 -20.53 -14.59 17.29
CA LEU A 585 -20.74 -15.95 16.78
C LEU A 585 -21.99 -16.59 17.40
N ILE A 586 -22.14 -16.50 18.73
CA ILE A 586 -23.30 -16.96 19.50
C ILE A 586 -24.60 -16.38 18.93
N SER A 587 -24.66 -15.06 18.80
CA SER A 587 -25.83 -14.36 18.23
C SER A 587 -26.12 -14.75 16.77
N PHE A 588 -25.09 -14.98 15.96
CA PHE A 588 -25.27 -15.38 14.56
C PHE A 588 -25.80 -16.81 14.43
N TYR A 589 -25.35 -17.74 15.28
CA TYR A 589 -25.90 -19.09 15.35
C TYR A 589 -27.38 -19.07 15.75
N GLU A 590 -27.74 -18.30 16.78
CA GLU A 590 -29.14 -18.17 17.21
C GLU A 590 -30.05 -17.61 16.11
N ILE A 591 -29.68 -16.51 15.47
CA ILE A 591 -30.54 -15.90 14.43
C ILE A 591 -30.64 -16.84 13.20
N ARG A 592 -29.58 -17.60 12.89
CA ARG A 592 -29.62 -18.61 11.83
C ARG A 592 -30.50 -19.80 12.21
N ALA A 593 -30.43 -20.29 13.45
CA ALA A 593 -31.32 -21.33 13.96
C ALA A 593 -32.81 -20.93 13.83
N ASN A 594 -33.13 -19.70 14.20
CA ASN A 594 -34.48 -19.15 14.08
C ASN A 594 -34.95 -19.09 12.61
N SER A 595 -34.03 -18.87 11.67
CA SER A 595 -34.29 -18.85 10.23
C SER A 595 -34.51 -20.28 9.69
N TRP A 596 -33.69 -21.25 10.12
CA TRP A 596 -33.85 -22.68 9.80
C TRP A 596 -35.19 -23.24 10.30
N TYR A 597 -35.56 -22.96 11.55
CA TYR A 597 -36.84 -23.37 12.12
C TYR A 597 -38.04 -22.79 11.34
N THR A 598 -37.96 -21.52 10.92
CA THR A 598 -38.99 -20.87 10.09
C THR A 598 -39.13 -21.54 8.72
N MET A 599 -38.07 -22.18 8.21
CA MET A 599 -38.09 -22.99 6.99
C MET A 599 -38.46 -24.47 7.20
N GLY A 600 -38.69 -24.91 8.45
CA GLY A 600 -39.02 -26.29 8.79
C GLY A 600 -37.82 -27.23 9.00
N ASP A 601 -36.58 -26.72 9.00
CA ASP A 601 -35.38 -27.52 9.26
C ASP A 601 -35.02 -27.47 10.76
N GLY A 602 -35.74 -28.26 11.56
CA GLY A 602 -35.51 -28.39 13.00
C GLY A 602 -34.13 -28.93 13.34
N ASN A 603 -33.56 -29.81 12.50
CA ASN A 603 -32.27 -30.43 12.75
C ASN A 603 -31.13 -29.41 12.59
N GLN A 604 -31.15 -28.56 11.55
CA GLN A 604 -30.16 -27.48 11.44
C GLN A 604 -30.36 -26.40 12.50
N ALA A 605 -31.61 -26.09 12.86
CA ALA A 605 -31.90 -25.17 13.96
C ALA A 605 -31.30 -25.66 15.28
N CYS A 606 -31.52 -26.93 15.63
CA CYS A 606 -30.97 -27.52 16.84
C CYS A 606 -29.43 -27.56 16.84
N ASN A 607 -28.82 -27.94 15.70
CA ASN A 607 -27.36 -27.96 15.54
C ASN A 607 -26.69 -26.60 15.76
N ASP A 608 -27.35 -25.51 15.37
CA ASP A 608 -26.82 -24.16 15.61
C ASP A 608 -27.02 -23.70 17.06
N LEU A 609 -28.13 -24.07 17.73
CA LEU A 609 -28.31 -23.82 19.16
C LEU A 609 -27.32 -24.62 20.03
N LEU A 610 -27.00 -25.86 19.67
CA LEU A 610 -25.93 -26.64 20.32
C LEU A 610 -24.58 -25.91 20.24
N LYS A 611 -24.26 -25.30 19.09
CA LYS A 611 -23.03 -24.50 18.91
C LYS A 611 -23.04 -23.22 19.73
N SER A 612 -24.14 -22.47 19.76
CA SER A 612 -24.30 -21.30 20.63
C SER A 612 -24.12 -21.68 22.11
N LYS A 613 -24.83 -22.71 22.59
CA LYS A 613 -24.78 -23.18 23.98
C LYS A 613 -23.38 -23.64 24.38
N LYS A 614 -22.63 -24.29 23.48
CA LYS A 614 -21.23 -24.65 23.69
C LYS A 614 -20.34 -23.40 23.80
N LEU A 615 -20.39 -22.51 22.81
CA LEU A 615 -19.56 -21.29 22.79
C LEU A 615 -19.82 -20.40 24.01
N SER A 616 -21.07 -20.32 24.47
CA SER A 616 -21.45 -19.54 25.66
C SER A 616 -20.79 -20.07 26.93
N LYS A 617 -20.71 -21.41 27.09
CA LYS A 617 -19.97 -22.05 28.18
C LYS A 617 -18.46 -21.81 28.07
N ASP A 618 -17.90 -21.90 26.86
CA ASP A 618 -16.46 -21.72 26.61
C ASP A 618 -15.96 -20.30 26.97
N ILE A 619 -16.84 -19.30 27.09
CA ILE A 619 -16.52 -17.90 27.44
C ILE A 619 -17.17 -17.39 28.74
N GLU A 620 -17.72 -18.30 29.56
CA GLU A 620 -18.41 -17.98 30.82
C GLU A 620 -19.50 -16.90 30.66
N ILE A 621 -20.33 -17.04 29.63
CA ILE A 621 -21.57 -16.28 29.47
C ILE A 621 -22.75 -17.16 29.90
N GLU A 622 -23.55 -16.63 30.81
CA GLU A 622 -24.81 -17.22 31.23
C GLU A 622 -25.75 -17.32 30.01
N VAL A 623 -26.08 -18.55 29.63
CA VAL A 623 -27.04 -18.82 28.56
C VAL A 623 -28.40 -18.31 29.04
N SER A 624 -28.99 -17.35 28.33
CA SER A 624 -30.26 -16.77 28.78
C SER A 624 -31.35 -17.85 28.87
N GLU A 625 -32.22 -17.73 29.86
CA GLU A 625 -33.39 -18.61 30.06
C GLU A 625 -34.24 -18.73 28.78
N HIS A 626 -34.27 -17.68 27.95
CA HIS A 626 -34.93 -17.71 26.64
C HIS A 626 -34.29 -18.71 25.66
N ILE A 627 -32.96 -18.81 25.64
CA ILE A 627 -32.20 -19.74 24.77
C ILE A 627 -32.31 -21.17 25.30
N GLU A 628 -32.30 -21.38 26.62
CA GLU A 628 -32.57 -22.71 27.20
C GLU A 628 -33.99 -23.17 26.86
N ASN A 629 -35.00 -22.30 27.01
CA ASN A 629 -36.37 -22.63 26.62
C ASN A 629 -36.52 -22.88 25.11
N TRP A 630 -35.82 -22.13 24.25
CA TRP A 630 -35.81 -22.36 22.79
C TRP A 630 -35.12 -23.67 22.42
N PHE A 631 -34.03 -24.03 23.13
CA PHE A 631 -33.36 -25.31 22.99
C PHE A 631 -34.31 -26.45 23.35
N ASN A 632 -34.87 -26.44 24.56
CA ASN A 632 -35.78 -27.50 25.02
C ASN A 632 -37.03 -27.61 24.13
N TYR A 633 -37.52 -26.49 23.56
CA TYR A 633 -38.68 -26.49 22.67
C TYR A 633 -38.41 -27.04 21.25
N MET A 634 -37.19 -26.90 20.71
CA MET A 634 -36.86 -27.28 19.32
C MET A 634 -35.92 -28.47 19.19
N CYS A 635 -35.14 -28.78 20.22
CA CYS A 635 -34.19 -29.89 20.24
C CYS A 635 -34.71 -31.12 20.99
N GLU A 636 -35.64 -30.97 21.93
CA GLU A 636 -36.16 -32.08 22.74
C GLU A 636 -37.59 -32.43 22.33
N ASP A 637 -37.92 -33.71 22.30
CA ASP A 637 -39.30 -34.17 22.14
C ASP A 637 -40.08 -34.00 23.46
N HIS A 638 -41.39 -34.25 23.43
CA HIS A 638 -42.25 -34.17 24.62
C HIS A 638 -41.91 -35.18 25.74
N SER A 639 -40.89 -36.03 25.58
CA SER A 639 -40.34 -36.94 26.59
C SER A 639 -38.94 -36.53 27.10
N GLY A 640 -38.38 -35.42 26.61
CA GLY A 640 -37.06 -34.91 26.98
C GLY A 640 -35.90 -35.59 26.25
N ASN A 641 -36.17 -36.29 25.14
CA ASN A 641 -35.12 -36.89 24.31
C ASN A 641 -34.76 -35.96 23.15
N LEU A 642 -33.46 -35.85 22.84
CA LEU A 642 -33.00 -35.05 21.71
C LEU A 642 -33.47 -35.63 20.37
N PHE A 643 -33.91 -34.77 19.45
CA PHE A 643 -34.11 -35.14 18.04
C PHE A 643 -32.75 -35.57 17.44
N ASN A 644 -32.64 -36.86 17.08
CA ASN A 644 -31.41 -37.50 16.54
C ASN A 644 -30.93 -36.90 15.21
#